data_AF-A0AAU9INX6-F1
#
_entry.id   AF-A0AAU9INX6-F1
#
_cell.length_a   1.000
_cell.length_b   1.000
_cell.length_c   1.000
_cell.angle_alpha   90.00
_cell.angle_beta   90.00
_cell.angle_gamma   90.00
#
_symmetry.space_group_name_H-M   'P 1'
#
loop_
_entity.id
_entity.type
_entity.pdbx_description
1 polymer ?
#
loop_
_entity_poly.entity_id
_entity_poly.type
_entity_poly.pdbx_seq_one_letter_code
_entity_poly.pdbx_strand_id
1 'polypeptide(L)'
;MLNTQGHQSPVKLVPLIRRRTSRKIRYITPTKLTQDISSSRQTVGQSLEDLRRSVSPFSPEKYSTKFAFYEGYKRINTNSYARLENSSPQVSYLKELSRSHKKPETLRLFHDEEENVRSLSINEYGIGDAFATVFSAAIKDLPRLEKLNLKNNRLRDQGAVSIISNINSQNLKYLDLSGNLLGSKSISALAGVLKSNNCSLEVLKLESTKISSESIKVMTEALYYNATLRHLNLAKNNLNEVAGIHLGKLIFYNRSLISLDLHWNYIRGEGAIGIFKGLIDNTNLQGLDLSWNSMGNDKIHKTSIALSEALAQNERLKHFDLSNNYITFEESKDIAKGLSLNHTLIGFHIEGNHCVLDAFGYIHPKNNTFKEKYDHFASRILTRTNFRKINRNCWICEGWTDLKITWNPACIVWNRRLKHFAMDKLSTQTEPVFVHFEIDDFQPHLLTKTEDGTYEALRAVKTGKVRFFFSYRGFAQISSQFKVEALGERLERNFHFYGNYSKTLLVVVVNYIDVEDNGLTVAPRPIFEEYVPPPGDKPEPDIPVWSLETSIFAKYITDTSELLDRCFEFDWANTKIHNIIKNGEMLNHVKEFLRREYKIIYETYKYHASIGNRNNIFLVNSMTLTEIFQKCSVFDKQFKISDMDLHIKAANFTNQAAAQGNPAFGAIRHEFLEIIVRSALDKYMRSGVCGDEITAIKRFMEDIRPYFRNFDANKWRWERYFNEDCDAIIQNNKDLLEAVYEANSGKFSMPGDRRFMVLDEFLALCQKVGHINEKVNARQAIICYHLAMMTQVDEINLKLHMQASFLEFLEAWARLTDIQESDNPEADIFKVYSVEDTPLDEKLENSYVEFAVFKNPRRMRKLLTSIR
;
A
#
# COMPACT_ATOMS: atom_id res chain seq x y z
N MET A 1 26.52 12.12 -68.33
CA MET A 1 25.36 11.53 -69.02
C MET A 1 24.13 11.92 -68.21
N LEU A 2 23.61 13.12 -68.47
CA LEU A 2 22.35 13.37 -69.21
C LEU A 2 21.15 12.72 -68.49
N ASN A 3 20.46 13.48 -67.63
CA ASN A 3 19.31 14.38 -67.94
C ASN A 3 18.00 13.59 -67.84
N THR A 4 16.91 14.02 -67.18
CA THR A 4 16.36 15.38 -66.93
C THR A 4 15.26 15.26 -65.86
N GLN A 5 15.25 16.08 -64.78
CA GLN A 5 14.52 17.36 -64.55
C GLN A 5 12.99 17.22 -64.32
N GLY A 6 12.32 17.93 -63.41
CA GLY A 6 12.64 19.05 -62.48
C GLY A 6 11.61 19.11 -61.31
N HIS A 7 11.92 19.59 -60.10
CA HIS A 7 12.01 21.01 -59.62
C HIS A 7 10.70 21.82 -59.84
N GLN A 8 10.14 22.62 -58.91
CA GLN A 8 10.58 23.24 -57.65
C GLN A 8 9.35 23.89 -56.94
N SER A 9 9.38 24.08 -55.62
CA SER A 9 8.52 25.01 -54.83
C SER A 9 8.97 26.49 -55.03
N PRO A 10 8.62 27.52 -54.21
CA PRO A 10 7.46 27.89 -53.35
C PRO A 10 6.97 29.35 -53.65
N VAL A 11 6.16 30.00 -52.79
CA VAL A 11 6.29 31.43 -52.34
C VAL A 11 5.10 31.91 -51.48
N LYS A 12 5.43 32.64 -50.41
CA LYS A 12 4.59 33.39 -49.45
C LYS A 12 4.01 34.68 -50.04
N LEU A 13 2.89 35.19 -49.49
CA LEU A 13 2.63 36.63 -49.29
C LEU A 13 1.48 36.89 -48.27
N VAL A 14 1.80 37.66 -47.22
CA VAL A 14 0.95 38.49 -46.32
C VAL A 14 0.95 39.90 -46.96
N PRO A 15 0.05 40.93 -46.75
CA PRO A 15 -0.63 41.34 -45.50
C PRO A 15 -1.97 42.16 -45.62
N LEU A 16 -2.37 42.82 -44.51
CA LEU A 16 -3.25 44.02 -44.31
C LEU A 16 -4.68 43.75 -43.78
N ILE A 17 -4.97 43.95 -42.48
CA ILE A 17 -5.19 45.19 -41.69
C ILE A 17 -6.41 46.03 -42.14
N ARG A 18 -7.46 46.07 -41.29
CA ARG A 18 -8.17 47.27 -40.70
C ARG A 18 -9.51 46.80 -40.09
N ARG A 19 -9.65 46.69 -38.77
CA ARG A 19 -10.05 47.69 -37.73
C ARG A 19 -11.47 48.31 -37.85
N ARG A 20 -12.21 48.11 -36.73
CA ARG A 20 -13.24 48.94 -36.07
C ARG A 20 -14.61 48.95 -36.77
N THR A 21 -15.75 48.78 -36.09
CA THR A 21 -16.36 49.63 -35.03
C THR A 21 -17.57 48.88 -34.45
N SER A 22 -17.62 48.60 -33.14
CA SER A 22 -18.40 49.30 -32.10
C SER A 22 -19.93 49.22 -32.20
N ARG A 23 -20.57 48.62 -31.17
CA ARG A 23 -21.58 49.29 -30.33
C ARG A 23 -21.86 48.49 -29.05
N LYS A 24 -21.60 49.14 -27.91
CA LYS A 24 -22.08 48.83 -26.55
C LYS A 24 -23.60 49.02 -26.47
N ILE A 25 -24.22 48.45 -25.43
CA ILE A 25 -25.13 49.07 -24.42
C ILE A 25 -25.75 47.90 -23.61
N ARG A 26 -25.28 47.62 -22.38
CA ARG A 26 -25.67 48.11 -21.03
C ARG A 26 -26.54 47.11 -20.25
N TYR A 27 -25.95 46.64 -19.15
CA TYR A 27 -26.51 46.26 -17.85
C TYR A 27 -27.97 46.62 -17.54
N ILE A 28 -28.68 45.67 -16.93
CA ILE A 28 -29.59 45.89 -15.78
C ILE A 28 -29.52 44.66 -14.84
N THR A 29 -29.12 44.89 -13.58
CA THR A 29 -29.45 44.07 -12.39
C THR A 29 -30.48 44.83 -11.54
N PRO A 30 -31.36 44.13 -10.80
CA PRO A 30 -31.46 44.33 -9.35
C PRO A 30 -31.76 43.01 -8.57
N THR A 31 -30.92 42.57 -7.62
CA THR A 31 -30.96 42.78 -6.14
C THR A 31 -32.14 42.21 -5.31
N LYS A 32 -31.77 41.21 -4.47
CA LYS A 32 -31.93 41.06 -2.99
C LYS A 32 -33.23 40.58 -2.31
N LEU A 33 -32.97 39.86 -1.19
CA LEU A 33 -33.76 39.48 0.00
C LEU A 33 -34.59 38.18 -0.13
N THR A 34 -34.57 37.19 0.77
CA THR A 34 -34.09 37.07 2.18
C THR A 34 -34.12 35.59 2.63
N GLN A 35 -33.16 35.21 3.50
CA GLN A 35 -33.23 34.39 4.75
C GLN A 35 -34.19 33.18 4.83
N ASP A 36 -33.88 32.05 5.45
CA ASP A 36 -32.80 31.62 6.36
C ASP A 36 -32.90 30.09 6.55
N ILE A 37 -31.93 29.52 7.30
CA ILE A 37 -31.92 28.19 7.97
C ILE A 37 -31.09 27.09 7.27
N SER A 38 -29.80 27.10 7.63
CA SER A 38 -28.97 26.00 8.19
C SER A 38 -29.39 24.55 7.92
N SER A 39 -28.51 23.62 7.52
CA SER A 39 -27.24 23.30 8.19
C SER A 39 -26.29 22.43 7.34
N SER A 40 -25.00 22.82 7.32
CA SER A 40 -23.74 22.02 7.32
C SER A 40 -23.59 20.75 6.46
N ARG A 41 -22.49 20.43 5.77
CA ARG A 41 -21.12 20.95 5.51
C ARG A 41 -20.58 20.05 4.36
N GLN A 42 -20.04 20.57 3.24
CA GLN A 42 -18.60 20.65 2.89
C GLN A 42 -17.83 19.32 3.06
N THR A 43 -17.08 18.76 2.10
CA THR A 43 -16.27 19.32 0.98
C THR A 43 -15.82 18.21 0.00
N VAL A 44 -15.76 18.56 -1.30
CA VAL A 44 -14.71 18.25 -2.33
C VAL A 44 -14.16 16.82 -2.42
N GLY A 45 -14.12 16.10 -3.53
CA GLY A 45 -14.41 16.38 -4.94
C GLY A 45 -13.93 15.18 -5.79
N GLN A 46 -14.62 14.90 -6.91
CA GLN A 46 -14.12 14.42 -8.20
C GLN A 46 -15.27 13.86 -9.08
N SER A 47 -15.34 14.40 -10.30
CA SER A 47 -16.13 14.10 -11.51
C SER A 47 -17.57 13.58 -11.40
N LEU A 48 -18.53 14.51 -11.55
CA LEU A 48 -19.96 14.28 -11.65
C LEU A 48 -20.47 14.42 -13.11
N GLU A 49 -19.67 13.98 -14.08
CA GLU A 49 -19.98 14.12 -15.52
C GLU A 49 -20.41 12.82 -16.23
N ASP A 50 -20.26 11.64 -15.60
CA ASP A 50 -20.66 10.35 -16.20
C ASP A 50 -21.90 9.68 -15.60
N LEU A 51 -22.56 10.31 -14.61
CA LEU A 51 -23.79 9.77 -13.98
C LEU A 51 -25.10 10.36 -14.53
N ARG A 52 -25.07 11.06 -15.68
CA ARG A 52 -26.26 11.56 -16.38
C ARG A 52 -26.52 10.80 -17.67
N ARG A 53 -27.09 9.59 -17.56
CA ARG A 53 -27.89 8.93 -18.60
C ARG A 53 -28.78 7.81 -18.03
N SER A 54 -29.43 8.10 -16.90
CA SER A 54 -30.66 7.42 -16.50
C SER A 54 -31.77 8.47 -16.49
N VAL A 55 -32.61 8.47 -17.52
CA VAL A 55 -33.79 9.32 -17.56
C VAL A 55 -34.77 8.75 -16.52
N SER A 56 -35.06 9.54 -15.49
CA SER A 56 -36.12 9.30 -14.51
C SER A 56 -37.44 8.90 -15.22
N PRO A 57 -38.24 7.96 -14.68
CA PRO A 57 -39.51 7.59 -15.30
C PRO A 57 -40.55 8.72 -15.32
N PHE A 58 -40.34 9.80 -14.56
CA PHE A 58 -41.32 10.85 -14.33
C PHE A 58 -40.76 12.24 -14.68
N SER A 59 -41.00 12.70 -15.92
CA SER A 59 -40.87 14.11 -16.31
C SER A 59 -42.15 14.63 -17.01
N PRO A 60 -42.51 15.92 -16.86
CA PRO A 60 -43.80 16.47 -17.31
C PRO A 60 -43.96 16.56 -18.85
N GLU A 61 -42.86 16.51 -19.61
CA GLU A 61 -42.88 16.56 -21.09
C GLU A 61 -43.46 15.28 -21.75
N LYS A 62 -43.66 14.19 -20.98
CA LYS A 62 -44.34 12.96 -21.45
C LYS A 62 -45.84 13.13 -21.72
N TYR A 63 -46.49 14.17 -21.20
CA TYR A 63 -47.94 14.31 -21.31
C TYR A 63 -48.42 14.98 -22.61
N SER A 64 -47.67 15.92 -23.19
CA SER A 64 -48.11 16.64 -24.40
C SER A 64 -48.01 15.79 -25.68
N THR A 65 -47.08 14.84 -25.73
CA THR A 65 -46.86 13.98 -26.91
C THR A 65 -47.71 12.70 -26.92
N LYS A 66 -48.20 12.26 -25.74
CA LYS A 66 -49.15 11.14 -25.62
C LYS A 66 -50.49 11.43 -26.32
N PHE A 67 -50.86 12.71 -26.36
CA PHE A 67 -52.07 13.20 -27.02
C PHE A 67 -51.92 13.28 -28.55
N ALA A 68 -50.73 13.63 -29.05
CA ALA A 68 -50.45 13.78 -30.49
C ALA A 68 -50.50 12.44 -31.26
N PHE A 69 -49.95 11.35 -30.69
CA PHE A 69 -50.03 10.01 -31.30
C PHE A 69 -51.48 9.48 -31.37
N TYR A 70 -52.27 9.70 -30.32
CA TYR A 70 -53.68 9.30 -30.27
C TYR A 70 -54.57 10.16 -31.20
N GLU A 71 -54.27 11.45 -31.35
CA GLU A 71 -54.93 12.34 -32.33
C GLU A 71 -54.62 11.93 -33.77
N GLY A 72 -53.37 11.52 -34.07
CA GLY A 72 -53.00 10.97 -35.37
C GLY A 72 -53.72 9.66 -35.68
N TYR A 73 -53.78 8.73 -34.72
CA TYR A 73 -54.49 7.45 -34.85
C TYR A 73 -56.01 7.63 -35.08
N LYS A 74 -56.65 8.57 -34.36
CA LYS A 74 -58.08 8.88 -34.54
C LYS A 74 -58.42 9.49 -35.90
N ARG A 75 -57.48 10.13 -36.58
CA ARG A 75 -57.70 10.79 -37.88
C ARG A 75 -57.53 9.85 -39.08
N ILE A 76 -57.00 8.65 -38.88
CA ILE A 76 -56.85 7.65 -39.96
C ILE A 76 -58.20 6.93 -40.12
N ASN A 77 -59.00 7.39 -41.07
CA ASN A 77 -60.28 6.79 -41.44
C ASN A 77 -60.04 5.45 -42.18
N THR A 78 -60.84 4.43 -41.90
CA THR A 78 -60.66 3.03 -42.34
C THR A 78 -60.59 2.83 -43.87
N ASN A 79 -60.91 3.84 -44.67
CA ASN A 79 -60.84 3.82 -46.14
C ASN A 79 -59.50 4.30 -46.75
N SER A 80 -58.54 4.82 -45.97
CA SER A 80 -57.29 5.39 -46.51
C SER A 80 -56.09 4.43 -46.58
N TYR A 81 -56.22 3.18 -46.14
CA TYR A 81 -55.12 2.19 -46.20
C TYR A 81 -54.70 1.86 -47.64
N ALA A 82 -55.54 2.14 -48.64
CA ALA A 82 -55.31 1.78 -50.05
C ALA A 82 -54.33 2.71 -50.80
N ARG A 83 -53.89 3.84 -50.21
CA ARG A 83 -53.00 4.84 -50.89
C ARG A 83 -51.57 4.90 -50.37
N LEU A 84 -51.16 4.02 -49.46
CA LEU A 84 -49.77 3.91 -48.99
C LEU A 84 -49.09 2.78 -49.79
N GLU A 85 -48.63 3.09 -50.99
CA GLU A 85 -47.95 2.13 -51.89
C GLU A 85 -46.52 1.77 -51.45
N ASN A 86 -45.97 2.43 -50.42
CA ASN A 86 -44.69 2.06 -49.81
C ASN A 86 -44.93 1.51 -48.39
N SER A 87 -44.68 0.21 -48.18
CA SER A 87 -44.84 -0.47 -46.90
C SER A 87 -43.76 -0.03 -45.92
N SER A 88 -44.10 0.86 -44.99
CA SER A 88 -43.20 1.25 -43.90
C SER A 88 -43.46 0.44 -42.62
N PRO A 89 -42.45 0.26 -41.76
CA PRO A 89 -42.57 -0.42 -40.46
C PRO A 89 -43.76 0.07 -39.62
N GLN A 90 -44.01 1.39 -39.57
CA GLN A 90 -45.14 1.95 -38.83
C GLN A 90 -46.48 1.59 -39.48
N VAL A 91 -46.56 1.58 -40.81
CA VAL A 91 -47.78 1.19 -41.54
C VAL A 91 -48.10 -0.29 -41.30
N SER A 92 -47.09 -1.17 -41.36
CA SER A 92 -47.26 -2.60 -41.08
C SER A 92 -47.66 -2.86 -39.63
N TYR A 93 -47.06 -2.13 -38.67
CA TYR A 93 -47.47 -2.16 -37.26
C TYR A 93 -48.93 -1.75 -37.06
N LEU A 94 -49.34 -0.60 -37.61
CA LEU A 94 -50.70 -0.07 -37.45
C LEU A 94 -51.75 -0.94 -38.14
N LYS A 95 -51.42 -1.51 -39.30
CA LYS A 95 -52.29 -2.45 -40.03
C LYS A 95 -52.53 -3.72 -39.21
N GLU A 96 -51.49 -4.24 -38.57
CA GLU A 96 -51.60 -5.45 -37.75
C GLU A 96 -52.29 -5.18 -36.40
N LEU A 97 -52.12 -3.99 -35.81
CA LEU A 97 -52.90 -3.52 -34.66
C LEU A 97 -54.40 -3.45 -34.97
N SER A 98 -54.75 -2.90 -36.15
CA SER A 98 -56.13 -2.82 -36.63
C SER A 98 -56.74 -4.22 -36.79
N ARG A 99 -56.03 -5.14 -37.47
CA ARG A 99 -56.48 -6.52 -37.68
C ARG A 99 -56.68 -7.28 -36.36
N SER A 100 -55.76 -7.09 -35.42
CA SER A 100 -55.80 -7.76 -34.12
C SER A 100 -56.74 -7.11 -33.10
N HIS A 101 -57.45 -6.03 -33.49
CA HIS A 101 -58.36 -5.26 -32.63
C HIS A 101 -57.70 -4.80 -31.32
N LYS A 102 -56.41 -4.46 -31.37
CA LYS A 102 -55.61 -4.02 -30.21
C LYS A 102 -55.41 -2.51 -30.23
N LYS A 103 -55.44 -1.91 -29.03
CA LYS A 103 -55.05 -0.50 -28.87
C LYS A 103 -53.53 -0.39 -29.00
N PRO A 104 -52.98 0.62 -29.69
CA PRO A 104 -51.54 0.81 -29.74
C PRO A 104 -50.99 1.07 -28.32
N GLU A 105 -49.96 0.31 -27.95
CA GLU A 105 -49.15 0.63 -26.76
C GLU A 105 -48.30 1.88 -27.03
N THR A 106 -47.99 2.66 -25.99
CA THR A 106 -47.13 3.86 -26.08
C THR A 106 -45.66 3.46 -26.26
N LEU A 107 -45.38 2.68 -27.29
CA LEU A 107 -44.05 2.38 -27.75
C LEU A 107 -43.72 3.44 -28.81
N ARG A 108 -42.79 4.36 -28.50
CA ARG A 108 -42.22 5.29 -29.49
C ARG A 108 -41.29 4.49 -30.43
N LEU A 109 -41.85 3.55 -31.20
CA LEU A 109 -41.09 2.57 -31.98
C LEU A 109 -40.39 3.18 -33.20
N PHE A 110 -40.99 4.19 -33.81
CA PHE A 110 -40.56 4.75 -35.10
C PHE A 110 -40.73 6.27 -35.03
N HIS A 111 -39.63 7.04 -34.94
CA HIS A 111 -39.70 8.50 -34.87
C HIS A 111 -38.79 9.27 -35.84
N ASP A 112 -38.00 8.59 -36.66
CA ASP A 112 -37.20 9.21 -37.74
C ASP A 112 -37.12 8.24 -38.93
N GLU A 113 -37.05 8.78 -40.15
CA GLU A 113 -36.93 8.12 -41.46
C GLU A 113 -36.79 6.59 -41.42
N GLU A 114 -37.93 5.90 -41.61
CA GLU A 114 -38.16 4.50 -41.23
C GLU A 114 -37.24 3.47 -41.92
N GLU A 115 -36.56 3.86 -43.00
CA GLU A 115 -35.65 2.99 -43.77
C GLU A 115 -34.26 2.81 -43.14
N ASN A 116 -33.91 3.57 -42.09
CA ASN A 116 -32.54 3.64 -41.55
C ASN A 116 -32.33 3.06 -40.14
N VAL A 117 -33.34 2.43 -39.53
CA VAL A 117 -33.21 1.90 -38.17
C VAL A 117 -32.24 0.71 -38.13
N ARG A 118 -31.06 0.91 -37.52
CA ARG A 118 -30.03 -0.14 -37.33
C ARG A 118 -30.08 -0.81 -35.96
N SER A 119 -30.65 -0.16 -34.96
CA SER A 119 -30.72 -0.70 -33.59
C SER A 119 -32.06 -0.38 -32.98
N LEU A 120 -32.72 -1.40 -32.44
CA LEU A 120 -34.02 -1.29 -31.79
C LEU A 120 -33.98 -1.98 -30.42
N SER A 121 -34.31 -1.23 -29.38
CA SER A 121 -34.37 -1.73 -28.00
C SER A 121 -35.72 -1.43 -27.39
N ILE A 122 -36.44 -2.49 -27.01
CA ILE A 122 -37.71 -2.40 -26.27
C ILE A 122 -37.63 -3.25 -25.00
N ASN A 123 -36.48 -3.23 -24.32
CA ASN A 123 -36.26 -3.98 -23.08
C ASN A 123 -37.19 -3.50 -21.94
N GLU A 124 -37.69 -4.45 -21.15
CA GLU A 124 -38.49 -4.21 -19.93
C GLU A 124 -39.87 -3.57 -20.15
N TYR A 125 -40.38 -3.54 -21.38
CA TYR A 125 -41.72 -3.02 -21.68
C TYR A 125 -42.84 -4.02 -21.33
N GLY A 126 -42.53 -5.31 -21.24
CA GLY A 126 -43.50 -6.32 -20.85
C GLY A 126 -44.58 -6.57 -21.91
N ILE A 127 -44.25 -6.40 -23.20
CA ILE A 127 -45.20 -6.46 -24.33
C ILE A 127 -45.97 -7.79 -24.41
N GLY A 128 -45.38 -8.89 -23.93
CA GLY A 128 -45.98 -10.22 -24.03
C GLY A 128 -46.21 -10.71 -25.46
N ASP A 129 -46.73 -11.93 -25.60
CA ASP A 129 -46.87 -12.58 -26.91
C ASP A 129 -47.77 -11.83 -27.88
N ALA A 130 -48.88 -11.29 -27.36
CA ALA A 130 -49.92 -10.74 -28.20
C ALA A 130 -49.48 -9.43 -28.87
N PHE A 131 -48.68 -8.60 -28.21
CA PHE A 131 -48.07 -7.44 -28.87
C PHE A 131 -46.81 -7.81 -29.65
N ALA A 132 -46.04 -8.82 -29.21
CA ALA A 132 -44.88 -9.30 -29.97
C ALA A 132 -45.26 -9.80 -31.37
N THR A 133 -46.40 -10.49 -31.52
CA THR A 133 -46.91 -10.90 -32.84
C THR A 133 -47.25 -9.70 -33.72
N VAL A 134 -47.88 -8.65 -33.15
CA VAL A 134 -48.17 -7.42 -33.90
C VAL A 134 -46.88 -6.68 -34.27
N PHE A 135 -45.95 -6.60 -33.32
CA PHE A 135 -44.65 -5.97 -33.50
C PHE A 135 -43.80 -6.68 -34.56
N SER A 136 -43.88 -8.01 -34.67
CA SER A 136 -43.12 -8.77 -35.67
C SER A 136 -43.45 -8.41 -37.12
N ALA A 137 -44.66 -7.90 -37.39
CA ALA A 137 -45.02 -7.42 -38.72
C ALA A 137 -44.19 -6.18 -39.13
N ALA A 138 -43.85 -5.33 -38.16
CA ALA A 138 -43.01 -4.16 -38.39
C ALA A 138 -41.52 -4.54 -38.54
N ILE A 139 -41.06 -5.54 -37.77
CA ILE A 139 -39.68 -6.04 -37.83
C ILE A 139 -39.32 -6.55 -39.24
N LYS A 140 -40.28 -7.16 -39.94
CA LYS A 140 -40.10 -7.65 -41.31
C LYS A 140 -39.66 -6.54 -42.29
N ASP A 141 -40.16 -5.33 -42.07
CA ASP A 141 -39.95 -4.18 -42.95
C ASP A 141 -38.77 -3.30 -42.48
N LEU A 142 -37.92 -3.82 -41.59
CA LEU A 142 -36.67 -3.17 -41.15
C LEU A 142 -35.45 -3.84 -41.80
N PRO A 143 -35.16 -3.57 -43.10
CA PRO A 143 -34.12 -4.30 -43.83
C PRO A 143 -32.72 -4.03 -43.27
N ARG A 144 -32.47 -2.89 -42.60
CA ARG A 144 -31.14 -2.51 -42.08
C ARG A 144 -30.95 -2.80 -40.59
N LEU A 145 -31.86 -3.55 -39.96
CA LEU A 145 -31.78 -3.81 -38.52
C LEU A 145 -30.61 -4.74 -38.18
N GLU A 146 -29.62 -4.20 -37.47
CA GLU A 146 -28.43 -4.92 -37.02
C GLU A 146 -28.53 -5.38 -35.56
N LYS A 147 -29.27 -4.66 -34.71
CA LYS A 147 -29.37 -4.96 -33.27
C LYS A 147 -30.82 -4.94 -32.78
N LEU A 148 -31.26 -6.03 -32.16
CA LEU A 148 -32.58 -6.15 -31.57
C LEU A 148 -32.47 -6.57 -30.10
N ASN A 149 -32.96 -5.73 -29.19
CA ASN A 149 -33.01 -6.02 -27.76
C ASN A 149 -34.47 -6.11 -27.26
N LEU A 150 -34.83 -7.31 -26.83
CA LEU A 150 -36.14 -7.73 -26.35
C LEU A 150 -36.08 -8.27 -24.92
N LYS A 151 -35.03 -7.92 -24.16
CA LYS A 151 -34.84 -8.37 -22.78
C LYS A 151 -36.05 -8.06 -21.89
N ASN A 152 -36.42 -8.99 -21.00
CA ASN A 152 -37.45 -8.81 -19.96
C ASN A 152 -38.82 -8.34 -20.50
N ASN A 153 -39.31 -8.94 -21.58
CA ASN A 153 -40.57 -8.56 -22.23
C ASN A 153 -41.75 -9.51 -21.97
N ARG A 154 -41.57 -10.49 -21.08
CA ARG A 154 -42.58 -11.52 -20.78
C ARG A 154 -43.00 -12.30 -22.03
N LEU A 155 -42.11 -12.42 -23.02
CA LEU A 155 -42.34 -13.23 -24.21
C LEU A 155 -42.38 -14.71 -23.84
N ARG A 156 -43.27 -15.46 -24.48
CA ARG A 156 -43.27 -16.92 -24.52
C ARG A 156 -43.10 -17.39 -25.96
N ASP A 157 -43.33 -18.68 -26.19
CA ASP A 157 -43.11 -19.29 -27.51
C ASP A 157 -43.85 -18.59 -28.65
N GLN A 158 -45.09 -18.17 -28.45
CA GLN A 158 -45.87 -17.59 -29.55
C GLN A 158 -45.28 -16.24 -30.01
N GLY A 159 -44.97 -15.35 -29.08
CA GLY A 159 -44.42 -14.04 -29.39
C GLY A 159 -43.00 -14.12 -29.91
N ALA A 160 -42.16 -14.92 -29.26
CA ALA A 160 -40.77 -15.09 -29.66
C ALA A 160 -40.66 -15.72 -31.06
N VAL A 161 -41.39 -16.80 -31.36
CA VAL A 161 -41.41 -17.42 -32.71
C VAL A 161 -41.89 -16.42 -33.77
N SER A 162 -42.94 -15.64 -33.47
CA SER A 162 -43.44 -14.61 -34.39
C SER A 162 -42.35 -13.60 -34.76
N ILE A 163 -41.59 -13.11 -33.77
CA ILE A 163 -40.47 -12.19 -34.00
C ILE A 163 -39.35 -12.90 -34.78
N ILE A 164 -38.85 -14.03 -34.27
CA ILE A 164 -37.71 -14.77 -34.84
C ILE A 164 -37.95 -15.16 -36.31
N SER A 165 -39.21 -15.48 -36.67
CA SER A 165 -39.53 -15.87 -38.05
C SER A 165 -39.60 -14.68 -39.02
N ASN A 166 -39.69 -13.45 -38.51
CA ASN A 166 -39.78 -12.23 -39.31
C ASN A 166 -38.52 -11.35 -39.23
N ILE A 167 -37.49 -11.74 -38.47
CA ILE A 167 -36.21 -11.02 -38.49
C ILE A 167 -35.49 -11.22 -39.83
N ASN A 168 -34.87 -10.17 -40.35
CA ASN A 168 -33.93 -10.31 -41.46
C ASN A 168 -32.57 -10.83 -40.94
N SER A 169 -32.36 -12.13 -41.03
CA SER A 169 -31.15 -12.79 -40.52
C SER A 169 -29.86 -12.38 -41.25
N GLN A 170 -29.95 -11.82 -42.46
CA GLN A 170 -28.79 -11.39 -43.25
C GLN A 170 -28.12 -10.14 -42.69
N ASN A 171 -28.85 -9.32 -41.93
CA ASN A 171 -28.34 -8.06 -41.39
C ASN A 171 -28.25 -8.04 -39.87
N LEU A 172 -29.05 -8.87 -39.18
CA LEU A 172 -29.09 -8.88 -37.72
C LEU A 172 -27.80 -9.50 -37.14
N LYS A 173 -27.02 -8.68 -36.42
CA LYS A 173 -25.77 -9.04 -35.74
C LYS A 173 -25.94 -9.28 -34.24
N TYR A 174 -26.91 -8.65 -33.60
CA TYR A 174 -27.15 -8.76 -32.16
C TYR A 174 -28.62 -9.05 -31.87
N LEU A 175 -28.86 -10.09 -31.06
CA LEU A 175 -30.18 -10.44 -30.56
C LEU A 175 -30.13 -10.72 -29.05
N ASP A 176 -30.92 -9.98 -28.27
CA ASP A 176 -31.08 -10.21 -26.84
C ASP A 176 -32.53 -10.55 -26.51
N LEU A 177 -32.76 -11.79 -26.07
CA LEU A 177 -34.06 -12.30 -25.64
C LEU A 177 -34.06 -12.66 -24.14
N SER A 178 -33.07 -12.19 -23.38
CA SER A 178 -32.88 -12.56 -21.97
C SER A 178 -34.09 -12.23 -21.09
N GLY A 179 -34.35 -13.01 -20.05
CA GLY A 179 -35.44 -12.76 -19.09
C GLY A 179 -36.86 -12.91 -19.67
N ASN A 180 -37.00 -13.66 -20.77
CA ASN A 180 -38.27 -14.12 -21.30
C ASN A 180 -38.50 -15.61 -20.95
N LEU A 181 -39.59 -16.23 -21.40
CA LEU A 181 -39.91 -17.64 -21.13
C LEU A 181 -39.94 -18.44 -22.44
N LEU A 182 -38.78 -18.80 -22.96
CA LEU A 182 -38.63 -19.44 -24.26
C LEU A 182 -38.73 -20.97 -24.11
N GLY A 183 -39.74 -21.55 -24.74
CA GLY A 183 -39.91 -23.00 -24.83
C GLY A 183 -39.22 -23.59 -26.06
N SER A 184 -39.47 -24.87 -26.32
CA SER A 184 -38.81 -25.62 -27.40
C SER A 184 -39.10 -25.05 -28.78
N LYS A 185 -40.29 -24.47 -29.01
CA LYS A 185 -40.65 -23.92 -30.33
C LYS A 185 -39.81 -22.69 -30.68
N SER A 186 -39.60 -21.79 -29.72
CA SER A 186 -38.71 -20.63 -29.92
C SER A 186 -37.29 -21.07 -30.23
N ILE A 187 -36.82 -22.11 -29.55
CA ILE A 187 -35.47 -22.63 -29.73
C ILE A 187 -35.30 -23.30 -31.08
N SER A 188 -36.29 -24.06 -31.55
CA SER A 188 -36.29 -24.58 -32.92
C SER A 188 -36.30 -23.48 -33.98
N ALA A 189 -37.05 -22.39 -33.76
CA ALA A 189 -37.04 -21.24 -34.67
C ALA A 189 -35.66 -20.56 -34.70
N LEU A 190 -35.04 -20.33 -33.53
CA LEU A 190 -33.67 -19.80 -33.44
C LEU A 190 -32.67 -20.73 -34.12
N ALA A 191 -32.76 -22.05 -33.91
CA ALA A 191 -31.90 -23.03 -34.56
C ALA A 191 -32.02 -22.97 -36.09
N GLY A 192 -33.24 -22.76 -36.62
CA GLY A 192 -33.46 -22.52 -38.05
C GLY A 192 -32.72 -21.29 -38.58
N VAL A 193 -32.77 -20.18 -37.83
CA VAL A 193 -32.01 -18.95 -38.17
C VAL A 193 -30.50 -19.21 -38.11
N LEU A 194 -30.02 -19.84 -37.04
CA LEU A 194 -28.58 -20.09 -36.82
C LEU A 194 -27.97 -21.05 -37.84
N LYS A 195 -28.74 -22.03 -38.32
CA LYS A 195 -28.33 -23.01 -39.34
C LYS A 195 -28.32 -22.42 -40.76
N SER A 196 -28.98 -21.29 -40.98
CA SER A 196 -29.07 -20.66 -42.30
C SER A 196 -27.71 -20.11 -42.75
N ASN A 197 -27.35 -20.34 -44.02
CA ASN A 197 -26.15 -19.74 -44.64
C ASN A 197 -26.21 -18.20 -44.68
N ASN A 198 -27.42 -17.64 -44.54
CA ASN A 198 -27.71 -16.22 -44.56
C ASN A 198 -27.76 -15.61 -43.15
N CYS A 199 -27.17 -16.26 -42.15
CA CYS A 199 -27.16 -15.78 -40.77
C CYS A 199 -25.94 -14.90 -40.50
N SER A 200 -26.16 -13.62 -40.19
CA SER A 200 -25.11 -12.67 -39.81
C SER A 200 -25.02 -12.43 -38.30
N LEU A 201 -25.70 -13.26 -37.50
CA LEU A 201 -25.79 -13.07 -36.06
C LEU A 201 -24.44 -13.34 -35.38
N GLU A 202 -23.89 -12.32 -34.71
CA GLU A 202 -22.60 -12.37 -34.01
C GLU A 202 -22.79 -12.52 -32.49
N VAL A 203 -23.89 -11.98 -31.93
CA VAL A 203 -24.20 -11.99 -30.49
C VAL A 203 -25.61 -12.47 -30.24
N LEU A 204 -25.76 -13.53 -29.43
CA LEU A 204 -27.03 -14.07 -28.99
C LEU A 204 -27.06 -14.15 -27.46
N LYS A 205 -28.04 -13.47 -26.84
CA LYS A 205 -28.24 -13.50 -25.38
C LYS A 205 -29.58 -14.14 -25.03
N LEU A 206 -29.50 -15.18 -24.21
CA LEU A 206 -30.62 -16.00 -23.77
C LEU A 206 -30.56 -16.24 -22.24
N GLU A 207 -29.97 -15.30 -21.50
CA GLU A 207 -29.86 -15.41 -20.04
C GLU A 207 -31.27 -15.49 -19.42
N SER A 208 -31.48 -16.42 -18.49
CA SER A 208 -32.73 -16.54 -17.74
C SER A 208 -33.97 -16.69 -18.63
N THR A 209 -33.87 -17.53 -19.67
CA THR A 209 -34.97 -17.80 -20.61
C THR A 209 -35.73 -19.10 -20.36
N LYS A 210 -35.30 -19.90 -19.38
CA LYS A 210 -35.88 -21.22 -19.01
C LYS A 210 -35.84 -22.27 -20.12
N ILE A 211 -34.78 -22.22 -20.93
CA ILE A 211 -34.53 -23.21 -21.99
C ILE A 211 -34.33 -24.60 -21.37
N SER A 212 -35.01 -25.62 -21.92
CA SER A 212 -34.82 -27.00 -21.48
C SER A 212 -33.53 -27.61 -22.03
N SER A 213 -32.96 -28.58 -21.31
CA SER A 213 -31.74 -29.29 -21.74
C SER A 213 -31.90 -30.00 -23.10
N GLU A 214 -33.08 -30.52 -23.41
CA GLU A 214 -33.38 -31.15 -24.70
C GLU A 214 -33.41 -30.12 -25.83
N SER A 215 -33.88 -28.91 -25.55
CA SER A 215 -33.91 -27.81 -26.53
C SER A 215 -32.49 -27.31 -26.84
N ILE A 216 -31.57 -27.37 -25.87
CA ILE A 216 -30.15 -27.06 -26.09
C ILE A 216 -29.54 -27.97 -27.14
N LYS A 217 -29.87 -29.27 -27.17
CA LYS A 217 -29.38 -30.18 -28.22
C LYS A 217 -29.65 -29.62 -29.62
N VAL A 218 -30.90 -29.22 -29.90
CA VAL A 218 -31.31 -28.67 -31.20
C VAL A 218 -30.53 -27.40 -31.55
N MET A 219 -30.31 -26.53 -30.56
CA MET A 219 -29.52 -25.31 -30.75
C MET A 219 -28.04 -25.61 -31.02
N THR A 220 -27.43 -26.52 -30.25
CA THR A 220 -26.01 -26.90 -30.42
C THR A 220 -25.75 -27.52 -31.79
N GLU A 221 -26.65 -28.37 -32.28
CA GLU A 221 -26.54 -28.99 -33.61
C GLU A 221 -26.60 -27.95 -34.75
N ALA A 222 -27.41 -26.90 -34.60
CA ALA A 222 -27.41 -25.78 -35.55
C ALA A 222 -26.11 -24.97 -35.50
N LEU A 223 -25.49 -24.86 -34.33
CA LEU A 223 -24.29 -24.08 -34.12
C LEU A 223 -22.98 -24.80 -34.47
N TYR A 224 -22.96 -26.13 -34.62
CA TYR A 224 -21.74 -26.87 -35.01
C TYR A 224 -21.08 -26.30 -36.28
N TYR A 225 -21.89 -25.88 -37.24
CA TYR A 225 -21.43 -25.35 -38.54
C TYR A 225 -21.71 -23.85 -38.72
N ASN A 226 -22.26 -23.18 -37.70
CA ASN A 226 -22.45 -21.75 -37.77
C ASN A 226 -21.07 -21.05 -37.76
N ALA A 227 -20.84 -20.15 -38.71
CA ALA A 227 -19.54 -19.48 -38.89
C ALA A 227 -19.53 -18.03 -38.37
N THR A 228 -20.67 -17.51 -37.91
CA THR A 228 -20.90 -16.08 -37.67
C THR A 228 -21.04 -15.73 -36.19
N LEU A 229 -21.65 -16.59 -35.38
CA LEU A 229 -21.87 -16.35 -33.96
C LEU A 229 -20.54 -16.35 -33.20
N ARG A 230 -20.26 -15.23 -32.53
CA ARG A 230 -19.05 -14.98 -31.72
C ARG A 230 -19.32 -15.04 -30.23
N HIS A 231 -20.49 -14.60 -29.78
CA HIS A 231 -20.83 -14.51 -28.37
C HIS A 231 -22.19 -15.15 -28.08
N LEU A 232 -22.21 -16.11 -27.16
CA LEU A 232 -23.41 -16.81 -26.75
C LEU A 232 -23.55 -16.76 -25.22
N ASN A 233 -24.70 -16.27 -24.74
CA ASN A 233 -25.03 -16.28 -23.32
C ASN A 233 -26.23 -17.19 -23.07
N LEU A 234 -26.02 -18.24 -22.26
CA LEU A 234 -27.02 -19.22 -21.82
C LEU A 234 -27.10 -19.31 -20.28
N ALA A 235 -26.66 -18.27 -19.58
CA ALA A 235 -26.64 -18.25 -18.12
C ALA A 235 -28.05 -18.32 -17.50
N LYS A 236 -28.15 -18.80 -16.25
CA LYS A 236 -29.40 -18.86 -15.46
C LYS A 236 -30.55 -19.62 -16.13
N ASN A 237 -30.26 -20.67 -16.89
CA ASN A 237 -31.27 -21.47 -17.59
C ASN A 237 -31.56 -22.81 -16.92
N ASN A 238 -30.94 -23.11 -15.78
CA ASN A 238 -31.04 -24.40 -15.09
C ASN A 238 -30.56 -25.58 -15.97
N LEU A 239 -29.57 -25.36 -16.84
CA LEU A 239 -29.02 -26.40 -17.71
C LEU A 239 -28.31 -27.48 -16.88
N ASN A 240 -28.63 -28.75 -17.11
CA ASN A 240 -28.11 -29.90 -16.35
C ASN A 240 -26.97 -30.64 -17.07
N GLU A 241 -26.61 -31.84 -16.61
CA GLU A 241 -25.51 -32.63 -17.17
C GLU A 241 -25.73 -32.98 -18.64
N VAL A 242 -26.97 -33.27 -19.05
CA VAL A 242 -27.32 -33.59 -20.45
C VAL A 242 -27.02 -32.40 -21.37
N ALA A 243 -27.39 -31.19 -20.94
CA ALA A 243 -27.06 -29.97 -21.68
C ALA A 243 -25.54 -29.77 -21.76
N GLY A 244 -24.81 -30.03 -20.68
CA GLY A 244 -23.34 -29.98 -20.65
C GLY A 244 -22.67 -30.85 -21.70
N ILE A 245 -23.14 -32.09 -21.91
CA ILE A 245 -22.61 -33.00 -22.94
C ILE A 245 -22.79 -32.40 -24.35
N HIS A 246 -23.95 -31.81 -24.63
CA HIS A 246 -24.22 -31.16 -25.91
C HIS A 246 -23.41 -29.88 -26.11
N LEU A 247 -23.24 -29.08 -25.05
CA LEU A 247 -22.37 -27.90 -25.05
C LEU A 247 -20.90 -28.28 -25.26
N GLY A 248 -20.44 -29.40 -24.71
CA GLY A 248 -19.11 -29.93 -24.97
C GLY A 248 -18.89 -30.28 -26.45
N LYS A 249 -19.88 -30.91 -27.09
CA LYS A 249 -19.85 -31.14 -28.55
C LYS A 249 -19.86 -29.84 -29.33
N LEU A 250 -20.63 -28.84 -28.89
CA LEU A 250 -20.63 -27.52 -29.52
C LEU A 250 -19.23 -26.90 -29.49
N ILE A 251 -18.58 -26.89 -28.32
CA ILE A 251 -17.22 -26.39 -28.17
C ILE A 251 -16.27 -27.20 -29.05
N PHE A 252 -16.40 -28.52 -29.10
CA PHE A 252 -15.55 -29.37 -29.94
C PHE A 252 -15.67 -29.07 -31.45
N TYR A 253 -16.87 -28.85 -31.97
CA TYR A 253 -17.09 -28.66 -33.43
C TYR A 253 -17.02 -27.21 -33.90
N ASN A 254 -17.53 -26.27 -33.11
CA ASN A 254 -17.65 -24.89 -33.55
C ASN A 254 -16.28 -24.19 -33.58
N ARG A 255 -16.06 -23.38 -34.63
CA ARG A 255 -14.83 -22.59 -34.84
C ARG A 255 -15.10 -21.09 -34.94
N SER A 256 -16.32 -20.66 -34.64
CA SER A 256 -16.76 -19.27 -34.76
C SER A 256 -16.83 -18.56 -33.43
N LEU A 257 -17.19 -19.29 -32.36
CA LEU A 257 -17.50 -18.77 -31.04
C LEU A 257 -16.22 -18.34 -30.34
N ILE A 258 -16.23 -17.10 -29.85
CA ILE A 258 -15.14 -16.45 -29.12
C ILE A 258 -15.44 -16.45 -27.62
N SER A 259 -16.70 -16.26 -27.23
CA SER A 259 -17.08 -16.29 -25.81
C SER A 259 -18.41 -17.00 -25.57
N LEU A 260 -18.43 -17.78 -24.49
CA LEU A 260 -19.55 -18.58 -24.03
C LEU A 260 -19.80 -18.34 -22.54
N ASP A 261 -21.00 -17.87 -22.19
CA ASP A 261 -21.42 -17.64 -20.80
C ASP A 261 -22.46 -18.70 -20.38
N LEU A 262 -22.10 -19.50 -19.37
CA LEU A 262 -22.89 -20.59 -18.81
C LEU A 262 -23.07 -20.43 -17.29
N HIS A 263 -22.87 -19.24 -16.73
CA HIS A 263 -22.95 -19.09 -15.27
C HIS A 263 -24.34 -19.41 -14.72
N TRP A 264 -24.37 -19.86 -13.46
CA TRP A 264 -25.61 -20.13 -12.73
C TRP A 264 -26.49 -21.18 -13.42
N ASN A 265 -25.88 -22.33 -13.72
CA ASN A 265 -26.58 -23.50 -14.23
C ASN A 265 -26.30 -24.71 -13.30
N TYR A 266 -26.63 -25.91 -13.73
CA TYR A 266 -26.41 -27.16 -13.01
C TYR A 266 -25.52 -28.12 -13.83
N ILE A 267 -24.53 -27.58 -14.55
CA ILE A 267 -23.63 -28.36 -15.40
C ILE A 267 -22.58 -29.04 -14.52
N ARG A 268 -22.85 -30.31 -14.16
CA ARG A 268 -22.06 -31.10 -13.21
C ARG A 268 -21.60 -32.42 -13.83
N GLY A 269 -20.71 -33.13 -13.14
CA GLY A 269 -20.29 -34.50 -13.50
C GLY A 269 -19.96 -34.67 -14.98
N GLU A 270 -20.58 -35.66 -15.63
CA GLU A 270 -20.38 -35.95 -17.06
C GLU A 270 -20.65 -34.78 -18.00
N GLY A 271 -21.55 -33.85 -17.63
CA GLY A 271 -21.79 -32.64 -18.40
C GLY A 271 -20.60 -31.67 -18.40
N ALA A 272 -20.00 -31.46 -17.23
CA ALA A 272 -18.78 -30.64 -17.11
C ALA A 272 -17.58 -31.31 -17.79
N ILE A 273 -17.42 -32.62 -17.61
CA ILE A 273 -16.39 -33.43 -18.29
C ILE A 273 -16.51 -33.30 -19.81
N GLY A 274 -17.74 -33.34 -20.35
CA GLY A 274 -17.99 -33.13 -21.77
C GLY A 274 -17.50 -31.78 -22.28
N ILE A 275 -17.71 -30.71 -21.51
CA ILE A 275 -17.21 -29.37 -21.83
C ILE A 275 -15.68 -29.33 -21.86
N PHE A 276 -15.03 -29.88 -20.82
CA PHE A 276 -13.56 -29.88 -20.75
C PHE A 276 -12.92 -30.69 -21.87
N LYS A 277 -13.49 -31.85 -22.22
CA LYS A 277 -13.04 -32.61 -23.40
C LYS A 277 -13.19 -31.82 -24.70
N GLY A 278 -14.29 -31.07 -24.84
CA GLY A 278 -14.48 -30.20 -26.01
C GLY A 278 -13.45 -29.07 -26.09
N LEU A 279 -12.98 -28.56 -24.95
CA LEU A 279 -11.98 -27.49 -24.90
C LEU A 279 -10.58 -27.94 -25.38
N ILE A 280 -10.19 -29.19 -25.16
CA ILE A 280 -8.85 -29.70 -25.54
C ILE A 280 -8.54 -29.37 -27.01
N ASP A 281 -9.47 -29.69 -27.92
CA ASP A 281 -9.30 -29.49 -29.36
C ASP A 281 -9.88 -28.17 -29.89
N ASN A 282 -10.48 -27.35 -29.03
CA ASN A 282 -11.07 -26.09 -29.48
C ASN A 282 -9.98 -25.03 -29.70
N THR A 283 -9.94 -24.50 -30.93
CA THR A 283 -8.90 -23.57 -31.35
C THR A 283 -9.32 -22.10 -31.41
N ASN A 284 -10.55 -21.74 -30.99
CA ASN A 284 -11.12 -20.41 -31.23
C ASN A 284 -11.75 -19.73 -30.01
N LEU A 285 -12.27 -20.50 -29.04
CA LEU A 285 -12.91 -19.97 -27.85
C LEU A 285 -11.87 -19.32 -26.95
N GLN A 286 -12.08 -18.05 -26.63
CA GLN A 286 -11.18 -17.23 -25.82
C GLN A 286 -11.76 -16.90 -24.45
N GLY A 287 -13.09 -16.88 -24.30
CA GLY A 287 -13.78 -16.59 -23.06
C GLY A 287 -14.79 -17.68 -22.67
N LEU A 288 -14.71 -18.19 -21.45
CA LEU A 288 -15.68 -19.14 -20.90
C LEU A 288 -16.06 -18.75 -19.47
N ASP A 289 -17.35 -18.72 -19.16
CA ASP A 289 -17.84 -18.56 -17.79
C ASP A 289 -18.64 -19.81 -17.39
N LEU A 290 -18.12 -20.57 -16.44
CA LEU A 290 -18.73 -21.74 -15.82
C LEU A 290 -19.02 -21.50 -14.33
N SER A 291 -19.00 -20.26 -13.86
CA SER A 291 -19.22 -19.95 -12.46
C SER A 291 -20.62 -20.40 -11.98
N TRP A 292 -20.77 -20.72 -10.70
CA TRP A 292 -22.05 -21.11 -10.10
C TRP A 292 -22.71 -22.35 -10.74
N ASN A 293 -21.93 -23.39 -11.08
CA ASN A 293 -22.45 -24.67 -11.58
C ASN A 293 -22.39 -25.81 -10.55
N SER A 294 -21.66 -25.62 -9.44
CA SER A 294 -21.49 -26.60 -8.36
C SER A 294 -20.92 -27.94 -8.87
N MET A 295 -19.92 -27.88 -9.74
CA MET A 295 -19.32 -29.04 -10.39
C MET A 295 -18.26 -29.78 -9.57
N GLY A 296 -17.79 -29.22 -8.45
CA GLY A 296 -16.83 -29.84 -7.54
C GLY A 296 -17.48 -30.80 -6.53
N ASN A 297 -16.66 -31.34 -5.63
CA ASN A 297 -16.99 -32.38 -4.66
C ASN A 297 -17.40 -33.72 -5.30
N ASP A 298 -16.73 -34.08 -6.39
CA ASP A 298 -16.77 -35.41 -6.95
C ASP A 298 -15.87 -36.35 -6.14
N LYS A 299 -16.41 -37.43 -5.58
CA LYS A 299 -15.66 -38.38 -4.72
C LYS A 299 -14.45 -39.00 -5.40
N ILE A 300 -14.44 -39.04 -6.73
CA ILE A 300 -13.37 -39.65 -7.53
C ILE A 300 -12.68 -38.65 -8.47
N HIS A 301 -12.96 -37.36 -8.32
CA HIS A 301 -12.23 -36.25 -8.96
C HIS A 301 -12.21 -36.31 -10.50
N LYS A 302 -13.16 -37.02 -11.16
CA LYS A 302 -13.16 -37.13 -12.62
C LYS A 302 -13.30 -35.76 -13.29
N THR A 303 -14.09 -34.89 -12.68
CA THR A 303 -14.35 -33.54 -13.19
C THR A 303 -13.11 -32.66 -13.11
N SER A 304 -12.38 -32.67 -11.99
CA SER A 304 -11.14 -31.88 -11.81
C SER A 304 -9.99 -32.41 -12.65
N ILE A 305 -9.88 -33.74 -12.84
CA ILE A 305 -8.89 -34.36 -13.72
C ILE A 305 -9.14 -33.96 -15.18
N ALA A 306 -10.37 -34.06 -15.68
CA ALA A 306 -10.71 -33.64 -17.03
C ALA A 306 -10.44 -32.14 -17.27
N LEU A 307 -10.72 -31.31 -16.26
CA LEU A 307 -10.38 -29.89 -16.28
C LEU A 307 -8.86 -29.67 -16.32
N SER A 308 -8.09 -30.39 -15.51
CA SER A 308 -6.62 -30.34 -15.49
C SER A 308 -6.04 -30.65 -16.87
N GLU A 309 -6.50 -31.71 -17.51
CA GLU A 309 -6.10 -32.10 -18.88
C GLU A 309 -6.45 -31.03 -19.91
N ALA A 310 -7.64 -30.44 -19.82
CA ALA A 310 -8.08 -29.38 -20.72
C ALA A 310 -7.26 -28.10 -20.56
N LEU A 311 -6.96 -27.69 -19.32
CA LEU A 311 -6.11 -26.54 -19.06
C LEU A 311 -4.68 -26.78 -19.55
N ALA A 312 -4.11 -27.98 -19.34
CA ALA A 312 -2.75 -28.28 -19.79
C ALA A 312 -2.59 -28.23 -21.31
N GLN A 313 -3.63 -28.56 -22.08
CA GLN A 313 -3.55 -28.68 -23.55
C GLN A 313 -4.13 -27.48 -24.31
N ASN A 314 -5.10 -26.77 -23.74
CA ASN A 314 -5.73 -25.66 -24.45
C ASN A 314 -4.84 -24.40 -24.45
N GLU A 315 -4.51 -23.91 -25.65
CA GLU A 315 -3.65 -22.74 -25.82
C GLU A 315 -4.40 -21.44 -26.19
N ARG A 316 -5.73 -21.50 -26.28
CA ARG A 316 -6.56 -20.46 -26.91
C ARG A 316 -7.44 -19.71 -25.93
N LEU A 317 -7.90 -20.38 -24.88
CA LEU A 317 -8.70 -19.78 -23.83
C LEU A 317 -7.86 -18.72 -23.10
N LYS A 318 -8.30 -17.47 -23.15
CA LYS A 318 -7.64 -16.31 -22.54
C LYS A 318 -8.28 -15.92 -21.22
N HIS A 319 -9.58 -16.11 -21.09
CA HIS A 319 -10.36 -15.73 -19.93
C HIS A 319 -11.30 -16.85 -19.50
N PHE A 320 -11.15 -17.33 -18.27
CA PHE A 320 -11.96 -18.41 -17.75
C PHE A 320 -12.45 -18.13 -16.32
N ASP A 321 -13.75 -18.25 -16.11
CA ASP A 321 -14.37 -18.13 -14.78
C ASP A 321 -14.94 -19.46 -14.30
N LEU A 322 -14.45 -19.89 -13.14
CA LEU A 322 -14.78 -21.14 -12.45
C LEU A 322 -15.23 -20.88 -11.01
N SER A 323 -15.58 -19.64 -10.69
CA SER A 323 -15.97 -19.21 -9.35
C SER A 323 -17.21 -19.94 -8.83
N ASN A 324 -17.26 -20.17 -7.52
CA ASN A 324 -18.41 -20.71 -6.79
C ASN A 324 -18.89 -22.06 -7.36
N ASN A 325 -17.93 -22.97 -7.59
CA ASN A 325 -18.20 -24.31 -8.10
C ASN A 325 -18.03 -25.41 -7.06
N TYR A 326 -17.75 -25.03 -5.80
CA TYR A 326 -17.56 -25.95 -4.69
C TYR A 326 -16.40 -26.95 -4.94
N ILE A 327 -15.36 -26.50 -5.65
CA ILE A 327 -14.12 -27.28 -5.83
C ILE A 327 -13.48 -27.46 -4.45
N THR A 328 -13.16 -28.71 -4.12
CA THR A 328 -12.54 -29.13 -2.86
C THR A 328 -11.03 -28.88 -2.83
N PHE A 329 -10.43 -29.03 -1.66
CA PHE A 329 -8.99 -28.89 -1.48
C PHE A 329 -8.20 -29.85 -2.37
N GLU A 330 -8.63 -31.10 -2.46
CA GLU A 330 -7.93 -32.10 -3.27
C GLU A 330 -8.15 -31.89 -4.77
N GLU A 331 -9.38 -31.60 -5.21
CA GLU A 331 -9.65 -31.26 -6.61
C GLU A 331 -8.86 -30.01 -7.06
N SER A 332 -8.60 -29.07 -6.15
CA SER A 332 -7.77 -27.90 -6.45
C SER A 332 -6.31 -28.26 -6.78
N LYS A 333 -5.77 -29.35 -6.19
CA LYS A 333 -4.43 -29.86 -6.54
C LYS A 333 -4.39 -30.40 -7.97
N ASP A 334 -5.43 -31.11 -8.38
CA ASP A 334 -5.55 -31.64 -9.74
C ASP A 334 -5.53 -30.47 -10.75
N ILE A 335 -6.33 -29.44 -10.50
CA ILE A 335 -6.42 -28.25 -11.38
C ILE A 335 -5.10 -27.48 -11.40
N ALA A 336 -4.43 -27.33 -10.25
CA ALA A 336 -3.13 -26.64 -10.15
C ALA A 336 -2.07 -27.31 -11.04
N LYS A 337 -2.05 -28.64 -11.11
CA LYS A 337 -1.15 -29.42 -11.98
C LYS A 337 -1.37 -29.13 -13.47
N GLY A 338 -2.63 -28.98 -13.89
CA GLY A 338 -2.96 -28.65 -15.28
C GLY A 338 -2.57 -27.23 -15.63
N LEU A 339 -2.87 -26.28 -14.74
CA LEU A 339 -2.51 -24.87 -14.93
C LEU A 339 -1.01 -24.63 -14.95
N SER A 340 -0.21 -25.39 -14.21
CA SER A 340 1.25 -25.21 -14.22
C SER A 340 1.89 -25.47 -15.58
N LEU A 341 1.18 -26.18 -16.47
CA LEU A 341 1.58 -26.43 -17.86
C LEU A 341 0.98 -25.42 -18.85
N ASN A 342 0.02 -24.59 -18.40
CA ASN A 342 -0.66 -23.63 -19.25
C ASN A 342 -0.02 -22.23 -19.13
N HIS A 343 0.54 -21.74 -20.23
CA HIS A 343 1.15 -20.41 -20.30
C HIS A 343 0.38 -19.45 -21.22
N THR A 344 -0.92 -19.68 -21.43
CA THR A 344 -1.73 -18.92 -22.40
C THR A 344 -2.98 -18.29 -21.80
N LEU A 345 -3.52 -18.85 -20.72
CA LEU A 345 -4.68 -18.35 -19.98
C LEU A 345 -4.25 -17.19 -19.07
N ILE A 346 -4.74 -15.99 -19.39
CA ILE A 346 -4.32 -14.72 -18.79
C ILE A 346 -5.27 -14.33 -17.65
N GLY A 347 -6.58 -14.40 -17.88
CA GLY A 347 -7.60 -14.14 -16.87
C GLY A 347 -8.17 -15.44 -16.33
N PHE A 348 -8.03 -15.69 -15.03
CA PHE A 348 -8.63 -16.85 -14.39
C PHE A 348 -9.33 -16.44 -13.09
N HIS A 349 -10.57 -16.89 -12.92
CA HIS A 349 -11.39 -16.66 -11.73
C HIS A 349 -11.75 -18.01 -11.11
N ILE A 350 -11.53 -18.14 -9.81
CA ILE A 350 -11.76 -19.39 -9.05
C ILE A 350 -12.29 -19.12 -7.63
N GLU A 351 -12.83 -17.93 -7.41
CA GLU A 351 -13.33 -17.45 -6.12
C GLU A 351 -14.43 -18.35 -5.55
N GLY A 352 -14.52 -18.46 -4.22
CA GLY A 352 -15.58 -19.26 -3.60
C GLY A 352 -15.37 -20.79 -3.69
N ASN A 353 -14.17 -21.21 -4.09
CA ASN A 353 -13.69 -22.58 -4.02
C ASN A 353 -12.65 -22.75 -2.89
N HIS A 354 -12.19 -23.97 -2.60
CA HIS A 354 -11.17 -24.27 -1.57
C HIS A 354 -9.74 -24.03 -2.06
N CYS A 355 -9.49 -22.87 -2.67
CA CYS A 355 -8.20 -22.46 -3.18
C CYS A 355 -8.13 -20.94 -3.40
N VAL A 356 -6.92 -20.44 -3.66
CA VAL A 356 -6.66 -19.04 -4.01
C VAL A 356 -5.77 -18.96 -5.25
N LEU A 357 -5.89 -17.86 -5.98
CA LEU A 357 -5.04 -17.54 -7.12
C LEU A 357 -3.97 -16.54 -6.69
N ASP A 358 -2.70 -16.83 -6.96
CA ASP A 358 -1.63 -15.87 -6.74
C ASP A 358 -1.50 -14.85 -7.90
N ALA A 359 -0.59 -13.90 -7.73
CA ALA A 359 -0.32 -12.86 -8.72
C ALA A 359 0.36 -13.38 -10.00
N PHE A 360 0.91 -14.60 -9.98
CA PHE A 360 1.50 -15.27 -11.15
C PHE A 360 0.46 -16.10 -11.93
N GLY A 361 -0.74 -16.27 -11.37
CA GLY A 361 -1.83 -17.02 -11.96
C GLY A 361 -1.81 -18.51 -11.61
N TYR A 362 -1.08 -18.93 -10.57
CA TYR A 362 -1.11 -20.29 -10.01
C TYR A 362 -2.16 -20.44 -8.91
N ILE A 363 -2.75 -21.63 -8.84
CA ILE A 363 -3.71 -21.99 -7.78
C ILE A 363 -2.97 -22.59 -6.60
N HIS A 364 -3.31 -22.12 -5.40
CA HIS A 364 -2.88 -22.67 -4.12
C HIS A 364 -4.09 -23.22 -3.34
N PRO A 365 -4.17 -24.54 -3.10
CA PRO A 365 -5.23 -25.15 -2.30
C PRO A 365 -5.29 -24.57 -0.87
N LYS A 366 -6.50 -24.35 -0.35
CA LYS A 366 -6.73 -23.86 1.03
C LYS A 366 -7.90 -24.60 1.70
N ASN A 367 -7.71 -25.00 2.97
CA ASN A 367 -8.70 -25.79 3.72
C ASN A 367 -10.03 -25.06 3.98
N ASN A 368 -10.00 -23.73 4.09
CA ASN A 368 -11.21 -22.93 4.32
C ASN A 368 -11.65 -22.26 3.02
N THR A 369 -12.95 -22.32 2.71
CA THR A 369 -13.53 -21.39 1.74
C THR A 369 -13.50 -19.97 2.31
N PHE A 370 -13.00 -19.02 1.52
CA PHE A 370 -13.24 -17.60 1.80
C PHE A 370 -14.75 -17.35 1.68
N LYS A 371 -15.46 -17.33 2.81
CA LYS A 371 -16.83 -16.82 2.87
C LYS A 371 -16.75 -15.31 2.86
N GLU A 372 -16.75 -14.69 1.69
CA GLU A 372 -17.06 -13.27 1.63
C GLU A 372 -18.49 -13.05 2.15
N LYS A 373 -18.66 -12.01 2.96
CA LYS A 373 -19.97 -11.37 3.13
C LYS A 373 -20.37 -10.83 1.77
N TYR A 374 -21.04 -11.65 0.97
CA TYR A 374 -21.75 -11.15 -0.19
C TYR A 374 -22.76 -10.13 0.31
N ASP A 375 -22.57 -8.85 -0.01
CA ASP A 375 -23.63 -7.88 0.15
C ASP A 375 -24.79 -8.37 -0.74
N HIS A 376 -25.89 -8.76 -0.10
CA HIS A 376 -27.10 -9.28 -0.77
C HIS A 376 -27.67 -8.28 -1.79
N PHE A 377 -27.18 -7.04 -1.80
CA PHE A 377 -27.50 -6.03 -2.79
C PHE A 377 -26.69 -6.16 -4.09
N ALA A 378 -25.40 -6.53 -4.02
CA ALA A 378 -24.54 -6.73 -5.19
C ALA A 378 -24.93 -7.98 -6.01
N SER A 379 -25.54 -8.98 -5.37
CA SER A 379 -26.05 -10.19 -6.04
C SER A 379 -27.31 -9.95 -6.90
N ARG A 380 -27.98 -8.80 -6.73
CA ARG A 380 -29.26 -8.48 -7.41
C ARG A 380 -29.10 -7.66 -8.70
N ILE A 381 -27.92 -7.13 -9.01
CA ILE A 381 -27.68 -6.33 -10.24
C ILE A 381 -26.68 -7.05 -11.16
N LEU A 382 -27.12 -8.21 -11.66
CA LEU A 382 -26.43 -9.01 -12.68
C LEU A 382 -26.88 -8.57 -14.09
N THR A 383 -26.46 -7.39 -14.54
CA THR A 383 -26.85 -6.88 -15.88
C THR A 383 -25.70 -6.42 -16.76
N ARG A 384 -24.44 -6.71 -16.42
CA ARG A 384 -23.31 -6.39 -17.29
C ARG A 384 -22.69 -7.66 -17.86
N THR A 385 -22.74 -7.77 -19.18
CA THR A 385 -22.11 -8.82 -20.01
C THR A 385 -20.59 -8.68 -20.11
N ASN A 386 -19.98 -8.09 -19.10
CA ASN A 386 -18.54 -7.94 -18.96
C ASN A 386 -18.18 -8.73 -17.71
N PHE A 387 -17.26 -9.68 -17.85
CA PHE A 387 -16.63 -10.40 -16.75
C PHE A 387 -16.43 -9.48 -15.53
N ARG A 388 -16.89 -9.92 -14.36
CA ARG A 388 -16.97 -9.08 -13.16
C ARG A 388 -15.57 -8.55 -12.81
N LYS A 389 -15.44 -7.23 -12.59
CA LYS A 389 -14.25 -6.62 -11.97
C LYS A 389 -14.22 -6.96 -10.48
N ILE A 390 -13.75 -8.16 -10.14
CA ILE A 390 -13.38 -8.53 -8.77
C ILE A 390 -11.85 -8.51 -8.72
N ASN A 391 -11.27 -7.72 -7.80
CA ASN A 391 -9.84 -7.50 -7.69
C ASN A 391 -9.17 -8.71 -7.00
N ARG A 392 -8.81 -9.73 -7.78
CA ARG A 392 -8.26 -11.02 -7.35
C ARG A 392 -7.27 -11.63 -8.35
N ASN A 393 -6.41 -10.79 -8.90
CA ASN A 393 -5.28 -11.16 -9.77
C ASN A 393 -5.68 -11.66 -11.16
N CYS A 394 -6.84 -11.23 -11.67
CA CYS A 394 -7.18 -11.47 -13.06
C CYS A 394 -6.56 -10.39 -13.95
N TRP A 395 -5.53 -10.78 -14.71
CA TRP A 395 -4.72 -9.84 -15.47
C TRP A 395 -5.53 -9.07 -16.54
N ILE A 396 -6.55 -9.70 -17.12
CA ILE A 396 -7.48 -9.06 -18.09
C ILE A 396 -8.42 -8.07 -17.38
N CYS A 397 -9.08 -8.48 -16.29
CA CYS A 397 -10.12 -7.67 -15.66
C CYS A 397 -9.56 -6.45 -14.93
N GLU A 398 -8.33 -6.57 -14.43
CA GLU A 398 -7.63 -5.53 -13.68
C GLU A 398 -6.72 -4.66 -14.56
N GLY A 399 -6.61 -4.95 -15.86
CA GLY A 399 -5.76 -4.18 -16.78
C GLY A 399 -4.29 -4.24 -16.36
N TRP A 400 -3.77 -5.46 -16.18
CA TRP A 400 -2.35 -5.65 -15.91
C TRP A 400 -1.54 -5.31 -17.17
N THR A 401 -0.30 -4.89 -16.97
CA THR A 401 0.63 -4.46 -18.01
C THR A 401 2.04 -4.95 -17.73
N ASP A 402 2.89 -4.93 -18.74
CA ASP A 402 4.29 -5.32 -18.59
C ASP A 402 5.11 -4.23 -17.89
N LEU A 403 5.82 -4.61 -16.83
CA LEU A 403 6.84 -3.81 -16.17
C LEU A 403 8.21 -4.44 -16.41
N LYS A 404 9.06 -3.72 -17.13
CA LYS A 404 10.50 -4.02 -17.19
C LYS A 404 11.18 -3.35 -16.01
N ILE A 405 11.56 -4.14 -15.00
CA ILE A 405 12.31 -3.66 -13.84
C ILE A 405 13.80 -3.80 -14.09
N THR A 406 14.57 -2.74 -13.83
CA THR A 406 16.03 -2.74 -13.95
C THR A 406 16.69 -2.28 -12.66
N TRP A 407 17.76 -2.96 -12.27
CA TRP A 407 18.53 -2.67 -11.07
C TRP A 407 20.00 -2.47 -11.42
N ASN A 408 20.53 -1.32 -11.01
CA ASN A 408 21.93 -0.97 -11.18
C ASN A 408 22.64 -1.00 -9.81
N PRO A 409 23.67 -1.88 -9.62
CA PRO A 409 24.45 -1.93 -8.39
C PRO A 409 25.08 -0.59 -7.95
N ALA A 410 25.35 0.33 -8.89
CA ALA A 410 25.90 1.65 -8.58
C ALA A 410 24.89 2.60 -7.89
N CYS A 411 23.60 2.28 -7.97
CA CYS A 411 22.50 3.13 -7.50
C CYS A 411 21.95 2.73 -6.12
N ILE A 412 22.63 1.83 -5.40
CA ILE A 412 22.24 1.39 -4.05
C ILE A 412 22.25 2.56 -3.05
N VAL A 413 21.16 2.70 -2.31
CA VAL A 413 20.99 3.72 -1.25
C VAL A 413 21.20 3.12 0.14
N TRP A 414 20.66 1.92 0.38
CA TRP A 414 20.81 1.23 1.66
C TRP A 414 22.19 0.56 1.79
N ASN A 415 22.83 0.73 2.95
CA ASN A 415 24.08 0.06 3.33
C ASN A 415 25.29 0.34 2.39
N ARG A 416 25.93 1.52 2.56
CA ARG A 416 27.16 1.87 1.81
C ARG A 416 28.34 0.93 2.05
N ARG A 417 28.36 0.13 3.13
CA ARG A 417 29.39 -0.90 3.32
C ARG A 417 29.30 -1.95 2.21
N LEU A 418 28.08 -2.34 1.82
CA LEU A 418 27.84 -3.14 0.62
C LEU A 418 28.22 -2.40 -0.66
N LYS A 419 27.96 -1.09 -0.77
CA LYS A 419 28.39 -0.28 -1.93
C LYS A 419 29.92 -0.29 -2.11
N HIS A 420 30.68 -0.10 -1.03
CA HIS A 420 32.13 -0.11 -1.08
C HIS A 420 32.66 -1.52 -1.41
N PHE A 421 32.09 -2.56 -0.79
CA PHE A 421 32.40 -3.95 -1.14
C PHE A 421 32.07 -4.29 -2.60
N ALA A 422 30.92 -3.87 -3.11
CA ALA A 422 30.47 -4.12 -4.47
C ALA A 422 31.30 -3.38 -5.52
N MET A 423 31.78 -2.17 -5.21
CA MET A 423 32.64 -1.39 -6.11
C MET A 423 34.10 -1.85 -6.09
N ASP A 424 34.63 -2.28 -4.93
CA ASP A 424 36.04 -2.69 -4.79
C ASP A 424 36.28 -4.18 -5.12
N LYS A 425 35.25 -5.04 -5.09
CA LYS A 425 35.33 -6.46 -5.47
C LYS A 425 34.42 -6.78 -6.65
N LEU A 426 34.78 -6.31 -7.83
CA LEU A 426 34.18 -6.72 -9.11
C LEU A 426 34.81 -7.99 -9.71
N SER A 427 35.57 -8.77 -8.93
CA SER A 427 36.23 -9.98 -9.44
C SER A 427 35.72 -11.25 -8.74
N THR A 428 35.08 -12.09 -9.55
CA THR A 428 34.89 -13.56 -9.47
C THR A 428 33.61 -14.16 -8.88
N GLN A 429 32.81 -13.50 -8.05
CA GLN A 429 31.52 -14.07 -7.61
C GLN A 429 30.34 -13.48 -8.40
N THR A 430 29.52 -14.35 -8.99
CA THR A 430 28.19 -13.95 -9.48
C THR A 430 27.22 -14.22 -8.35
N GLU A 431 26.51 -13.19 -7.90
CA GLU A 431 25.47 -13.37 -6.89
C GLU A 431 24.10 -13.03 -7.46
N PRO A 432 23.04 -13.73 -6.99
CA PRO A 432 21.70 -13.49 -7.46
C PRO A 432 21.20 -12.17 -6.89
N VAL A 433 20.52 -11.43 -7.75
CA VAL A 433 19.76 -10.25 -7.35
C VAL A 433 18.29 -10.62 -7.50
N PHE A 434 17.49 -10.37 -6.47
CA PHE A 434 16.06 -10.57 -6.55
C PHE A 434 15.34 -9.23 -6.44
N VAL A 435 14.17 -9.16 -7.07
CA VAL A 435 13.16 -8.13 -6.80
C VAL A 435 12.02 -8.76 -6.01
N HIS A 436 11.49 -8.00 -5.04
CA HIS A 436 10.44 -8.44 -4.14
C HIS A 436 9.26 -7.47 -4.27
N PHE A 437 8.22 -7.85 -5.00
CA PHE A 437 7.04 -7.01 -5.21
C PHE A 437 5.97 -7.22 -4.13
N GLU A 438 5.30 -6.14 -3.70
CA GLU A 438 4.19 -6.19 -2.75
C GLU A 438 3.04 -7.09 -3.25
N ILE A 439 2.74 -7.05 -4.56
CA ILE A 439 1.68 -7.86 -5.18
C ILE A 439 1.95 -9.37 -5.11
N ASP A 440 3.21 -9.76 -4.97
CA ASP A 440 3.67 -11.15 -4.88
C ASP A 440 3.92 -11.54 -3.41
N ASP A 441 3.37 -10.77 -2.45
CA ASP A 441 3.63 -10.95 -1.02
C ASP A 441 5.13 -10.94 -0.69
N PHE A 442 5.87 -10.12 -1.44
CA PHE A 442 7.32 -9.96 -1.40
C PHE A 442 8.13 -11.24 -1.67
N GLN A 443 7.55 -12.25 -2.32
CA GLN A 443 8.32 -13.43 -2.75
C GLN A 443 9.46 -13.04 -3.71
N PRO A 444 10.63 -13.70 -3.61
CA PRO A 444 11.80 -13.34 -4.41
C PRO A 444 11.58 -13.69 -5.87
N HIS A 445 11.83 -12.72 -6.75
CA HIS A 445 11.87 -12.93 -8.20
C HIS A 445 13.28 -12.64 -8.73
N LEU A 446 13.93 -13.65 -9.31
CA LEU A 446 15.32 -13.55 -9.76
C LEU A 446 15.43 -12.58 -10.94
N LEU A 447 16.41 -11.68 -10.88
CA LEU A 447 16.77 -10.79 -11.98
C LEU A 447 17.92 -11.40 -12.81
N THR A 448 17.84 -11.22 -14.12
CA THR A 448 18.88 -11.65 -15.06
C THR A 448 19.94 -10.57 -15.23
N LYS A 449 21.22 -10.93 -15.11
CA LYS A 449 22.33 -10.01 -15.33
C LYS A 449 22.52 -9.73 -16.83
N THR A 450 22.63 -8.47 -17.19
CA THR A 450 22.87 -7.99 -18.57
C THR A 450 24.36 -7.77 -18.84
N GLU A 451 24.72 -7.60 -20.12
CA GLU A 451 26.12 -7.38 -20.56
C GLU A 451 26.75 -6.11 -19.99
N ASP A 452 25.94 -5.07 -19.72
CA ASP A 452 26.36 -3.80 -19.13
C ASP A 452 26.53 -3.85 -17.60
N GLY A 453 26.30 -5.02 -16.98
CA GLY A 453 26.44 -5.23 -15.55
C GLY A 453 25.22 -4.81 -14.72
N THR A 454 24.12 -4.41 -15.37
CA THR A 454 22.83 -4.23 -14.70
C THR A 454 22.06 -5.54 -14.58
N TYR A 455 20.92 -5.51 -13.91
CA TYR A 455 20.06 -6.67 -13.70
C TYR A 455 18.63 -6.32 -14.11
N GLU A 456 17.94 -7.20 -14.82
CA GLU A 456 16.59 -6.92 -15.30
C GLU A 456 15.64 -8.12 -15.20
N ALA A 457 14.35 -7.82 -15.11
CA ALA A 457 13.26 -8.78 -15.28
C ALA A 457 12.04 -8.11 -15.93
N LEU A 458 11.22 -8.92 -16.60
CA LEU A 458 9.95 -8.49 -17.18
C LEU A 458 8.80 -9.17 -16.42
N ARG A 459 7.91 -8.37 -15.82
CA ARG A 459 6.84 -8.86 -14.95
C ARG A 459 5.52 -8.19 -15.28
N ALA A 460 4.45 -8.97 -15.42
CA ALA A 460 3.10 -8.40 -15.48
C ALA A 460 2.73 -7.81 -14.10
N VAL A 461 2.27 -6.58 -14.04
CA VAL A 461 1.87 -5.90 -12.79
C VAL A 461 0.57 -5.13 -12.98
N LYS A 462 -0.06 -4.74 -11.86
CA LYS A 462 -1.23 -3.85 -11.88
C LYS A 462 -0.80 -2.44 -12.29
N THR A 463 -1.65 -1.75 -13.05
CA THR A 463 -1.47 -0.32 -13.33
C THR A 463 -1.61 0.51 -12.04
N GLY A 464 -0.89 1.62 -11.98
CA GLY A 464 -0.80 2.48 -10.79
C GLY A 464 0.46 2.21 -9.96
N LYS A 465 0.39 2.51 -8.66
CA LYS A 465 1.55 2.47 -7.76
C LYS A 465 1.91 1.03 -7.41
N VAL A 466 3.13 0.61 -7.75
CA VAL A 466 3.70 -0.71 -7.44
C VAL A 466 4.88 -0.52 -6.48
N ARG A 467 4.82 -1.17 -5.31
CA ARG A 467 5.88 -1.16 -4.30
C ARG A 467 6.75 -2.41 -4.39
N PHE A 468 8.04 -2.24 -4.17
CA PHE A 468 9.01 -3.33 -4.20
C PHE A 468 10.33 -2.95 -3.51
N PHE A 469 11.16 -3.93 -3.23
CA PHE A 469 12.57 -3.72 -2.88
C PHE A 469 13.43 -4.77 -3.59
N PHE A 470 14.73 -4.55 -3.64
CA PHE A 470 15.68 -5.53 -4.18
C PHE A 470 16.36 -6.27 -3.04
N SER A 471 16.83 -7.48 -3.29
CA SER A 471 17.77 -8.11 -2.39
C SER A 471 19.04 -8.50 -3.13
N TYR A 472 20.15 -8.25 -2.44
CA TYR A 472 21.49 -8.53 -2.93
C TYR A 472 22.36 -8.91 -1.74
N ARG A 473 23.15 -9.99 -1.84
CA ARG A 473 23.96 -10.54 -0.73
C ARG A 473 23.14 -10.87 0.53
N GLY A 474 21.86 -11.21 0.35
CA GLY A 474 20.94 -11.47 1.44
C GLY A 474 20.61 -10.25 2.30
N PHE A 475 20.73 -9.04 1.75
CA PHE A 475 20.28 -7.80 2.38
C PHE A 475 19.22 -7.14 1.52
N ALA A 476 18.24 -6.50 2.15
CA ALA A 476 17.27 -5.67 1.44
C ALA A 476 17.93 -4.37 0.97
N GLN A 477 17.59 -3.96 -0.23
CA GLN A 477 18.19 -2.85 -0.95
C GLN A 477 17.09 -1.99 -1.59
N ILE A 478 17.26 -0.69 -1.43
CA ILE A 478 16.55 0.31 -2.23
C ILE A 478 17.53 0.97 -3.21
N SER A 479 17.04 1.22 -4.41
CA SER A 479 17.78 1.89 -5.48
C SER A 479 17.31 3.33 -5.63
N SER A 480 18.27 4.24 -5.81
CA SER A 480 18.05 5.65 -6.15
C SER A 480 17.46 5.86 -7.55
N GLN A 481 17.36 4.79 -8.36
CA GLN A 481 16.63 4.81 -9.63
C GLN A 481 15.11 5.01 -9.45
N PHE A 482 14.58 4.74 -8.25
CA PHE A 482 13.15 4.78 -7.97
C PHE A 482 12.84 5.66 -6.78
N LYS A 483 11.58 6.09 -6.67
CA LYS A 483 11.10 6.80 -5.49
C LYS A 483 11.06 5.83 -4.30
N VAL A 484 11.12 6.37 -3.09
CA VAL A 484 11.12 5.58 -1.84
C VAL A 484 9.94 5.97 -0.96
N GLU A 485 9.47 5.02 -0.17
CA GLU A 485 8.38 5.19 0.81
C GLU A 485 8.63 4.27 2.00
N ALA A 486 8.36 4.76 3.22
CA ALA A 486 8.36 3.95 4.42
C ALA A 486 7.13 3.04 4.48
N LEU A 487 7.32 1.79 4.93
CA LEU A 487 6.22 0.88 5.23
C LEU A 487 5.61 1.26 6.58
N GLY A 488 4.27 1.19 6.67
CA GLY A 488 3.57 1.44 7.95
C GLY A 488 3.83 0.37 9.01
N GLU A 489 4.20 -0.84 8.58
CA GLU A 489 4.65 -1.92 9.45
C GLU A 489 5.97 -2.50 8.92
N ARG A 490 6.90 -2.82 9.81
CA ARG A 490 8.16 -3.48 9.46
C ARG A 490 7.88 -4.85 8.86
N LEU A 491 8.38 -5.07 7.65
CA LEU A 491 8.35 -6.38 7.01
C LEU A 491 9.54 -7.20 7.54
N GLU A 492 9.24 -8.26 8.28
CA GLU A 492 10.20 -9.27 8.71
C GLU A 492 9.83 -10.62 8.09
N ARG A 493 10.66 -11.09 7.15
CA ARG A 493 10.42 -12.37 6.46
C ARG A 493 11.70 -13.12 6.19
N ASN A 494 11.64 -14.42 6.41
CA ASN A 494 12.70 -15.34 6.03
C ASN A 494 12.53 -15.70 4.55
N PHE A 495 13.53 -15.35 3.74
CA PHE A 495 13.55 -15.64 2.31
C PHE A 495 14.57 -16.73 2.01
N HIS A 496 14.15 -17.69 1.21
CA HIS A 496 15.05 -18.69 0.64
C HIS A 496 15.68 -18.13 -0.63
N PHE A 497 17.02 -18.17 -0.72
CA PHE A 497 17.74 -17.61 -1.86
C PHE A 497 18.29 -18.70 -2.78
N TYR A 498 18.97 -19.71 -2.23
CA TYR A 498 19.45 -20.88 -2.97
C TYR A 498 19.91 -22.01 -2.04
N GLY A 499 19.78 -23.26 -2.48
CA GLY A 499 20.26 -24.43 -1.74
C GLY A 499 19.61 -24.60 -0.37
N ASN A 500 20.38 -24.40 0.72
CA ASN A 500 19.85 -24.31 2.10
C ASN A 500 20.03 -22.91 2.69
N TYR A 501 20.47 -21.93 1.88
CA TYR A 501 20.72 -20.58 2.34
C TYR A 501 19.42 -19.78 2.35
N SER A 502 19.03 -19.38 3.55
CA SER A 502 17.88 -18.51 3.79
C SER A 502 18.29 -17.41 4.75
N LYS A 503 17.71 -16.21 4.58
CA LYS A 503 18.02 -15.06 5.43
C LYS A 503 16.77 -14.26 5.72
N THR A 504 16.65 -13.82 6.96
CA THR A 504 15.58 -12.91 7.37
C THR A 504 15.92 -11.52 6.89
N LEU A 505 15.08 -10.97 6.00
CA LEU A 505 15.16 -9.59 5.59
C LEU A 505 14.23 -8.76 6.47
N LEU A 506 14.76 -7.62 6.92
CA LEU A 506 14.06 -6.63 7.72
C LEU A 506 13.95 -5.37 6.86
N VAL A 507 12.72 -5.01 6.49
CA VAL A 507 12.46 -3.92 5.54
C VAL A 507 11.49 -2.94 6.17
N VAL A 508 11.92 -1.69 6.29
CA VAL A 508 11.09 -0.56 6.72
C VAL A 508 10.88 0.48 5.63
N VAL A 509 11.71 0.46 4.57
CA VAL A 509 11.60 1.35 3.42
C VAL A 509 11.61 0.52 2.14
N VAL A 510 10.73 0.87 1.19
CA VAL A 510 10.63 0.22 -0.12
C VAL A 510 10.75 1.24 -1.23
N ASN A 511 11.15 0.78 -2.41
CA ASN A 511 10.96 1.54 -3.64
C ASN A 511 9.50 1.49 -4.10
N TYR A 512 9.08 2.49 -4.86
CA TYR A 512 7.86 2.41 -5.64
C TYR A 512 7.99 3.05 -7.02
N ILE A 513 7.16 2.57 -7.94
CA ILE A 513 7.01 3.08 -9.30
C ILE A 513 5.54 3.21 -9.66
N ASP A 514 5.18 4.30 -10.34
CA ASP A 514 3.84 4.51 -10.90
C ASP A 514 3.82 3.96 -12.33
N VAL A 515 3.07 2.88 -12.56
CA VAL A 515 3.04 2.14 -13.83
C VAL A 515 1.83 2.54 -14.66
N GLU A 516 2.07 3.01 -15.88
CA GLU A 516 1.04 3.31 -16.88
C GLU A 516 0.71 2.07 -17.72
N ASP A 517 -0.46 2.06 -18.37
CA ASP A 517 -0.88 0.97 -19.25
C ASP A 517 -0.05 0.96 -20.55
N ASN A 518 0.87 0.00 -20.65
CA ASN A 518 1.73 -0.23 -21.81
C ASN A 518 1.32 -1.47 -22.61
N GLY A 519 0.15 -2.07 -22.31
CA GLY A 519 -0.24 -3.38 -22.81
C GLY A 519 0.46 -4.53 -22.10
N LEU A 520 -0.01 -5.75 -22.38
CA LEU A 520 0.41 -6.99 -21.73
C LEU A 520 0.94 -7.96 -22.78
N THR A 521 2.22 -8.31 -22.70
CA THR A 521 2.88 -9.29 -23.59
C THR A 521 3.55 -10.41 -22.80
N VAL A 522 3.77 -10.23 -21.49
CA VAL A 522 4.29 -11.28 -20.61
C VAL A 522 3.39 -12.51 -20.61
N ALA A 523 4.02 -13.68 -20.72
CA ALA A 523 3.34 -14.96 -20.61
C ALA A 523 2.88 -15.20 -19.15
N PRO A 524 1.62 -15.65 -18.92
CA PRO A 524 1.15 -16.04 -17.60
C PRO A 524 1.84 -17.30 -17.08
N ARG A 525 1.92 -17.42 -15.74
CA ARG A 525 2.55 -18.54 -15.03
C ARG A 525 3.99 -18.84 -15.51
N PRO A 526 4.93 -17.90 -15.34
CA PRO A 526 6.32 -18.12 -15.75
C PRO A 526 6.96 -19.24 -14.91
N ILE A 527 7.81 -20.05 -15.54
CA ILE A 527 8.63 -21.03 -14.83
C ILE A 527 9.72 -20.25 -14.07
N PHE A 528 9.76 -20.41 -12.76
CA PHE A 528 10.80 -19.80 -11.94
C PHE A 528 12.08 -20.62 -12.04
N GLU A 529 13.15 -19.97 -12.49
CA GLU A 529 14.49 -20.55 -12.41
C GLU A 529 15.00 -20.40 -10.97
N GLU A 530 15.37 -21.53 -10.36
CA GLU A 530 16.15 -21.48 -9.13
C GLU A 530 17.57 -21.00 -9.47
N TYR A 531 18.08 -20.08 -8.66
CA TYR A 531 19.47 -19.68 -8.81
C TYR A 531 20.39 -20.84 -8.43
N VAL A 532 21.18 -21.30 -9.41
CA VAL A 532 22.24 -22.27 -9.18
C VAL A 532 23.59 -21.54 -9.17
N PRO A 533 24.31 -21.48 -8.03
CA PRO A 533 25.60 -20.83 -7.98
C PRO A 533 26.61 -21.56 -8.89
N PRO A 534 27.51 -20.82 -9.58
CA PRO A 534 28.58 -21.44 -10.36
C PRO A 534 29.47 -22.36 -9.51
N PRO A 535 30.06 -23.40 -10.12
CA PRO A 535 30.98 -24.29 -9.41
C PRO A 535 32.14 -23.52 -8.78
N GLY A 536 32.28 -23.60 -7.45
CA GLY A 536 33.34 -22.93 -6.68
C GLY A 536 32.89 -21.69 -5.92
N ASP A 537 31.72 -21.13 -6.23
CA ASP A 537 31.11 -20.06 -5.43
C ASP A 537 30.63 -20.66 -4.10
N LYS A 538 31.31 -20.29 -3.02
CA LYS A 538 30.83 -20.51 -1.65
C LYS A 538 29.99 -19.30 -1.24
N PRO A 539 28.97 -19.46 -0.36
CA PRO A 539 28.39 -18.31 0.31
C PRO A 539 29.54 -17.48 0.90
N GLU A 540 29.60 -16.18 0.58
CA GLU A 540 30.53 -15.28 1.28
C GLU A 540 30.32 -15.50 2.79
N PRO A 541 31.38 -15.60 3.61
CA PRO A 541 31.20 -15.59 5.06
C PRO A 541 30.36 -14.37 5.40
N ASP A 542 29.28 -14.57 6.16
CA ASP A 542 28.33 -13.52 6.53
C ASP A 542 29.12 -12.25 6.82
N ILE A 543 28.79 -11.14 6.12
CA ILE A 543 29.26 -9.82 6.54
C ILE A 543 28.97 -9.77 8.03
N PRO A 544 30.00 -9.56 8.89
CA PRO A 544 29.85 -9.77 10.31
C PRO A 544 28.66 -8.97 10.79
N VAL A 545 27.73 -9.67 11.46
CA VAL A 545 26.52 -9.09 12.05
C VAL A 545 26.95 -7.84 12.80
N TRP A 546 26.27 -6.72 12.54
CA TRP A 546 26.59 -5.48 13.20
C TRP A 546 26.71 -5.68 14.71
N SER A 547 27.81 -5.20 15.28
CA SER A 547 28.09 -5.30 16.70
C SER A 547 28.66 -3.98 17.19
N LEU A 548 28.36 -3.61 18.44
CA LEU A 548 28.83 -2.36 19.02
C LEU A 548 30.37 -2.27 18.98
N GLU A 549 31.06 -3.40 19.18
CA GLU A 549 32.52 -3.51 19.21
C GLU A 549 33.19 -3.25 17.85
N THR A 550 32.45 -3.42 16.75
CA THR A 550 32.93 -3.19 15.38
C THR A 550 32.37 -1.92 14.75
N SER A 551 31.47 -1.22 15.45
CA SER A 551 30.81 0.02 15.02
C SER A 551 31.63 1.29 15.29
N ILE A 552 31.16 2.46 14.83
CA ILE A 552 31.75 3.75 15.21
C ILE A 552 31.65 4.01 16.73
N PHE A 553 30.67 3.40 17.38
CA PHE A 553 30.41 3.54 18.81
C PHE A 553 31.32 2.65 19.67
N ALA A 554 32.23 1.86 19.09
CA ALA A 554 33.06 0.89 19.82
C ALA A 554 33.88 1.48 20.99
N LYS A 555 34.21 2.78 20.94
CA LYS A 555 34.94 3.48 22.01
C LYS A 555 34.01 4.19 23.02
N TYR A 556 32.70 4.05 22.87
CA TYR A 556 31.73 4.63 23.78
C TYR A 556 31.76 3.89 25.12
N ILE A 557 31.95 4.62 26.22
CA ILE A 557 31.95 4.05 27.56
C ILE A 557 30.50 4.00 28.05
N THR A 558 29.96 2.78 28.15
CA THR A 558 28.59 2.54 28.63
C THR A 558 28.53 2.51 30.16
N ASP A 559 27.37 2.86 30.73
CA ASP A 559 27.13 2.86 32.17
C ASP A 559 26.93 1.43 32.70
N THR A 560 28.01 0.64 32.72
CA THR A 560 28.00 -0.71 33.29
C THR A 560 27.82 -0.66 34.80
N SER A 561 27.34 -1.76 35.39
CA SER A 561 27.24 -1.89 36.85
C SER A 561 28.59 -1.64 37.54
N GLU A 562 29.69 -2.08 36.93
CA GLU A 562 31.05 -1.88 37.45
C GLU A 562 31.46 -0.40 37.45
N LEU A 563 31.17 0.34 36.37
CA LEU A 563 31.47 1.77 36.31
C LEU A 563 30.68 2.56 37.34
N LEU A 564 29.38 2.26 37.47
CA LEU A 564 28.51 2.89 38.46
C LEU A 564 28.96 2.56 39.90
N ASP A 565 29.43 1.34 40.17
CA ASP A 565 29.98 0.96 41.47
C ASP A 565 31.24 1.77 41.81
N ARG A 566 32.14 1.97 40.83
CA ARG A 566 33.32 2.82 41.00
C ARG A 566 32.94 4.28 41.25
N CYS A 567 31.92 4.80 40.58
CA CYS A 567 31.39 6.13 40.81
C CYS A 567 30.80 6.25 42.24
N PHE A 568 30.04 5.23 42.68
CA PHE A 568 29.49 5.18 44.03
C PHE A 568 30.59 5.18 45.10
N GLU A 569 31.64 4.36 44.94
CA GLU A 569 32.75 4.32 45.89
C GLU A 569 33.48 5.66 45.98
N PHE A 570 33.71 6.31 44.84
CA PHE A 570 34.31 7.64 44.78
C PHE A 570 33.42 8.67 45.47
N ASP A 571 32.13 8.71 45.15
CA ASP A 571 31.20 9.66 45.74
C ASP A 571 31.06 9.44 47.25
N TRP A 572 30.87 8.19 47.67
CA TRP A 572 30.75 7.79 49.08
C TRP A 572 31.95 8.26 49.89
N ALA A 573 33.18 8.07 49.37
CA ALA A 573 34.42 8.50 50.01
C ALA A 573 34.51 10.03 50.18
N ASN A 574 33.85 10.79 49.31
CA ASN A 574 33.81 12.25 49.38
C ASN A 574 32.62 12.80 50.18
N THR A 575 31.67 11.95 50.60
CA THR A 575 30.58 12.38 51.49
C THR A 575 31.02 12.49 52.95
N LYS A 576 30.26 13.28 53.72
CA LYS A 576 30.38 13.42 55.17
C LYS A 576 29.39 12.51 55.91
N ILE A 577 28.83 11.49 55.26
CA ILE A 577 27.82 10.58 55.88
C ILE A 577 28.40 9.86 57.10
N HIS A 578 29.69 9.50 57.07
CA HIS A 578 30.41 8.93 58.23
C HIS A 578 30.45 9.86 59.46
N ASN A 579 30.22 11.17 59.27
CA ASN A 579 30.10 12.11 60.38
C ASN A 579 28.69 12.13 60.99
N ILE A 580 27.69 11.66 60.26
CA ILE A 580 26.28 11.63 60.66
C ILE A 580 25.97 10.28 61.32
N ILE A 581 26.37 9.17 60.70
CA ILE A 581 26.12 7.80 61.18
C ILE A 581 27.40 7.28 61.83
N LYS A 582 27.41 7.21 63.17
CA LYS A 582 28.61 6.84 63.95
C LYS A 582 28.81 5.34 64.15
N ASN A 583 27.72 4.56 64.10
CA ASN A 583 27.80 3.10 64.24
C ASN A 583 28.38 2.50 62.94
N GLY A 584 29.53 1.82 63.04
CA GLY A 584 30.22 1.24 61.89
C GLY A 584 29.46 0.12 61.18
N GLU A 585 28.70 -0.69 61.91
CA GLU A 585 27.86 -1.75 61.31
C GLU A 585 26.68 -1.13 60.55
N MET A 586 26.02 -0.13 61.15
CA MET A 586 24.94 0.62 60.50
C MET A 586 25.43 1.36 59.26
N LEU A 587 26.62 1.99 59.33
CA LEU A 587 27.23 2.68 58.21
C LEU A 587 27.46 1.74 57.02
N ASN A 588 27.90 0.50 57.28
CA ASN A 588 28.05 -0.52 56.25
C ASN A 588 26.69 -0.93 55.64
N HIS A 589 25.66 -1.14 56.46
CA HIS A 589 24.32 -1.44 55.96
C HIS A 589 23.75 -0.33 55.06
N VAL A 590 23.97 0.94 55.44
CA VAL A 590 23.57 2.10 54.63
C VAL A 590 24.35 2.17 53.32
N LYS A 591 25.68 1.95 53.38
CA LYS A 591 26.53 1.92 52.19
C LYS A 591 26.04 0.87 51.18
N GLU A 592 25.84 -0.36 51.63
CA GLU A 592 25.39 -1.47 50.77
C GLU A 592 23.98 -1.23 50.18
N PHE A 593 23.09 -0.60 50.94
CA PHE A 593 21.76 -0.25 50.44
C PHE A 593 21.81 0.85 49.38
N LEU A 594 22.54 1.94 49.63
CA LEU A 594 22.66 3.04 48.68
C LEU A 594 23.41 2.63 47.42
N ARG A 595 24.39 1.72 47.51
CA ARG A 595 25.06 1.15 46.34
C ARG A 595 24.04 0.51 45.38
N ARG A 596 23.08 -0.25 45.90
CA ARG A 596 22.00 -0.89 45.11
C ARG A 596 21.04 0.11 44.47
N GLU A 597 20.82 1.25 45.13
CA GLU A 597 19.93 2.32 44.65
C GLU A 597 20.67 3.40 43.83
N TYR A 598 21.99 3.31 43.71
CA TYR A 598 22.81 4.38 43.16
C TYR A 598 22.47 4.70 41.71
N LYS A 599 22.10 3.71 40.88
CA LYS A 599 21.71 3.92 39.48
C LYS A 599 20.59 4.96 39.34
N ILE A 600 19.49 4.80 40.07
CA ILE A 600 18.33 5.73 39.95
C ILE A 600 18.64 7.11 40.52
N ILE A 601 19.50 7.18 41.54
CA ILE A 601 19.98 8.45 42.12
C ILE A 601 20.85 9.19 41.09
N TYR A 602 21.78 8.46 40.47
CA TYR A 602 22.68 8.96 39.43
C TYR A 602 21.92 9.47 38.21
N GLU A 603 21.00 8.69 37.65
CA GLU A 603 20.22 9.06 36.46
C GLU A 603 19.38 10.33 36.72
N THR A 604 18.77 10.42 37.90
CA THR A 604 18.02 11.61 38.32
C THR A 604 18.94 12.82 38.47
N TYR A 605 20.11 12.66 39.09
CA TYR A 605 21.12 13.72 39.18
C TYR A 605 21.55 14.17 37.78
N LYS A 606 21.89 13.24 36.89
CA LYS A 606 22.39 13.52 35.53
C LYS A 606 21.39 14.38 34.74
N TYR A 607 20.11 14.02 34.78
CA TYR A 607 19.08 14.83 34.13
C TYR A 607 18.92 16.20 34.79
N HIS A 608 18.77 16.25 36.12
CA HIS A 608 18.49 17.53 36.78
C HIS A 608 19.67 18.50 36.80
N ALA A 609 20.90 17.99 36.75
CA ALA A 609 22.10 18.79 36.54
C ALA A 609 22.09 19.48 35.16
N SER A 610 21.43 18.89 34.17
CA SER A 610 21.35 19.44 32.81
C SER A 610 20.37 20.61 32.65
N ILE A 611 19.40 20.76 33.56
CA ILE A 611 18.32 21.78 33.46
C ILE A 611 18.77 23.15 33.99
N GLY A 612 19.62 23.15 35.01
CA GLY A 612 19.75 24.27 35.94
C GLY A 612 20.82 25.32 35.62
N ASN A 613 21.71 25.09 34.66
CA ASN A 613 22.93 25.89 34.52
C ASN A 613 23.20 26.39 33.09
N ARG A 614 23.55 27.68 32.99
CA ARG A 614 24.21 28.26 31.81
C ARG A 614 25.74 28.12 31.84
N ASN A 615 26.29 27.65 32.96
CA ASN A 615 27.74 27.52 33.16
C ASN A 615 28.15 26.07 32.93
N ASN A 616 29.42 25.85 32.56
CA ASN A 616 29.99 24.54 32.25
C ASN A 616 29.93 23.51 33.41
N ILE A 617 29.55 23.88 34.63
CA ILE A 617 29.64 23.00 35.80
C ILE A 617 28.39 22.14 35.93
N PHE A 618 28.61 20.83 36.01
CA PHE A 618 27.59 19.79 36.17
C PHE A 618 27.10 19.74 37.63
N LEU A 619 26.01 20.42 37.96
CA LEU A 619 25.45 20.43 39.33
C LEU A 619 23.93 20.67 39.32
N VAL A 620 23.26 20.25 40.39
CA VAL A 620 21.84 20.52 40.63
C VAL A 620 21.72 21.74 41.54
N ASN A 621 21.16 22.85 41.03
CA ASN A 621 20.98 24.05 41.84
C ASN A 621 19.89 23.87 42.93
N SER A 622 19.90 24.71 43.96
CA SER A 622 18.94 24.65 45.09
C SER A 622 17.47 24.75 44.65
N MET A 623 17.16 25.53 43.61
CA MET A 623 15.78 25.64 43.10
C MET A 623 15.32 24.32 42.46
N THR A 624 16.14 23.72 41.60
CA THR A 624 15.87 22.41 41.00
C THR A 624 15.76 21.31 42.06
N LEU A 625 16.61 21.34 43.11
CA LEU A 625 16.50 20.40 44.24
C LEU A 625 15.15 20.51 44.95
N THR A 626 14.69 21.75 45.20
CA THR A 626 13.37 22.01 45.80
C THR A 626 12.27 21.45 44.91
N GLU A 627 12.34 21.67 43.60
CA GLU A 627 11.37 21.13 42.64
C GLU A 627 11.35 19.60 42.65
N ILE A 628 12.51 18.93 42.68
CA ILE A 628 12.60 17.46 42.76
C ILE A 628 11.87 16.96 44.01
N PHE A 629 12.20 17.52 45.18
CA PHE A 629 11.63 17.08 46.45
C PHE A 629 10.12 17.39 46.55
N GLN A 630 9.69 18.49 45.95
CA GLN A 630 8.28 18.83 45.84
C GLN A 630 7.53 17.86 44.93
N LYS A 631 8.09 17.48 43.77
CA LYS A 631 7.50 16.46 42.88
C LYS A 631 7.42 15.10 43.55
N CYS A 632 8.39 14.76 44.41
CA CYS A 632 8.36 13.56 45.23
C CYS A 632 7.46 13.66 46.47
N SER A 633 6.76 14.78 46.69
CA SER A 633 5.92 15.02 47.87
C SER A 633 6.66 14.84 49.21
N VAL A 634 7.95 15.21 49.24
CA VAL A 634 8.82 15.04 50.41
C VAL A 634 8.57 16.09 51.47
N PHE A 635 8.07 17.28 51.12
CA PHE A 635 7.83 18.36 52.09
C PHE A 635 6.49 18.18 52.82
N ASP A 636 6.52 18.36 54.14
CA ASP A 636 5.35 18.31 55.01
C ASP A 636 5.52 19.22 56.25
N LYS A 637 4.67 19.04 57.28
CA LYS A 637 4.75 19.85 58.51
C LYS A 637 6.05 19.63 59.29
N GLN A 638 6.68 18.46 59.15
CA GLN A 638 7.86 18.00 59.89
C GLN A 638 9.17 18.19 59.12
N PHE A 639 9.11 18.22 57.78
CA PHE A 639 10.25 18.46 56.89
C PHE A 639 9.93 19.59 55.90
N LYS A 640 10.51 20.78 56.12
CA LYS A 640 10.26 22.01 55.35
C LYS A 640 11.40 22.29 54.37
N ILE A 641 11.15 23.17 53.40
CA ILE A 641 12.17 23.64 52.44
C ILE A 641 13.40 24.21 53.17
N SER A 642 13.19 24.93 54.29
CA SER A 642 14.29 25.46 55.11
C SER A 642 15.18 24.39 55.73
N ASP A 643 14.65 23.19 56.01
CA ASP A 643 15.44 22.06 56.49
C ASP A 643 16.35 21.52 55.37
N MET A 644 15.81 21.40 54.16
CA MET A 644 16.60 21.01 52.98
C MET A 644 17.71 22.03 52.67
N ASP A 645 17.45 23.33 52.81
CA ASP A 645 18.48 24.37 52.64
C ASP A 645 19.65 24.21 53.62
N LEU A 646 19.39 23.77 54.86
CA LEU A 646 20.44 23.43 55.81
C LEU A 646 21.23 22.20 55.37
N HIS A 647 20.58 21.20 54.77
CA HIS A 647 21.24 20.01 54.24
C HIS A 647 22.15 20.33 53.05
N ILE A 648 21.71 21.18 52.13
CA ILE A 648 22.53 21.66 51.02
C ILE A 648 23.78 22.35 51.57
N LYS A 649 23.62 23.27 52.52
CA LYS A 649 24.75 23.97 53.16
C LYS A 649 25.70 23.01 53.90
N ALA A 650 25.18 21.97 54.54
CA ALA A 650 25.98 21.00 55.27
C ALA A 650 26.75 20.04 54.33
N ALA A 651 26.13 19.65 53.22
CA ALA A 651 26.74 18.78 52.21
C ALA A 651 27.86 19.50 51.44
N ASN A 652 27.70 20.80 51.14
CA ASN A 652 28.64 21.60 50.36
C ASN A 652 30.12 21.37 50.71
N PHE A 653 30.93 21.13 49.69
CA PHE A 653 32.37 20.91 49.74
C PHE A 653 33.13 22.25 49.82
N THR A 654 33.93 22.44 50.87
CA THR A 654 34.52 23.75 51.26
C THR A 654 35.96 23.96 50.79
N ASN A 655 36.35 23.53 49.57
CA ASN A 655 37.71 23.78 49.08
C ASN A 655 37.78 25.06 48.20
N GLN A 656 38.49 26.09 48.67
CA GLN A 656 38.47 27.45 48.13
C GLN A 656 39.04 27.60 46.71
N ALA A 657 39.85 26.65 46.22
CA ALA A 657 40.36 26.68 44.84
C ALA A 657 39.31 26.27 43.79
N ALA A 658 38.28 25.51 44.17
CA ALA A 658 37.15 25.12 43.32
C ALA A 658 35.98 26.15 43.38
N ALA A 659 36.05 27.12 44.28
CA ALA A 659 35.02 28.14 44.48
C ALA A 659 34.96 29.20 43.36
N GLN A 660 35.88 29.17 42.39
CA GLN A 660 35.93 30.16 41.31
C GLN A 660 34.83 30.00 40.24
N GLY A 661 33.93 29.04 40.39
CA GLY A 661 32.81 28.84 39.47
C GLY A 661 31.52 28.25 40.05
N ASN A 662 31.46 27.87 41.33
CA ASN A 662 30.23 27.35 41.94
C ASN A 662 29.34 28.53 42.40
N PRO A 663 28.26 28.89 41.68
CA PRO A 663 27.32 29.88 42.19
C PRO A 663 26.74 29.31 43.49
N ALA A 664 26.86 30.08 44.58
CA ALA A 664 26.48 29.65 45.92
C ALA A 664 25.20 28.78 45.91
N PHE A 665 25.29 27.58 46.52
CA PHE A 665 24.17 26.64 46.80
C PHE A 665 23.78 25.57 45.74
N GLY A 666 24.69 25.15 44.84
CA GLY A 666 24.49 23.99 43.97
C GLY A 666 25.11 22.68 44.50
N ALA A 667 24.51 21.52 44.20
CA ALA A 667 24.96 20.19 44.61
C ALA A 667 25.57 19.38 43.45
N ILE A 668 26.84 18.99 43.57
CA ILE A 668 27.48 18.00 42.68
C ILE A 668 27.15 16.56 43.12
N ARG A 669 27.54 15.54 42.33
CA ARG A 669 27.04 14.16 42.44
C ARG A 669 27.09 13.56 43.85
N HIS A 670 28.23 13.67 44.53
CA HIS A 670 28.38 13.15 45.89
C HIS A 670 27.59 13.96 46.93
N GLU A 671 27.45 15.27 46.74
CA GLU A 671 26.65 16.13 47.62
C GLU A 671 25.17 15.82 47.47
N PHE A 672 24.71 15.54 46.24
CA PHE A 672 23.35 15.10 45.96
C PHE A 672 23.00 13.80 46.70
N LEU A 673 23.92 12.82 46.68
CA LEU A 673 23.80 11.59 47.45
C LEU A 673 23.72 11.87 48.96
N GLU A 674 24.58 12.75 49.48
CA GLU A 674 24.56 13.13 50.90
C GLU A 674 23.28 13.86 51.31
N ILE A 675 22.75 14.76 50.46
CA ILE A 675 21.50 15.49 50.70
C ILE A 675 20.32 14.53 50.84
N ILE A 676 20.26 13.47 50.01
CA ILE A 676 19.24 12.42 50.12
C ILE A 676 19.31 11.75 51.50
N VAL A 677 20.51 11.36 51.94
CA VAL A 677 20.70 10.70 53.25
C VAL A 677 20.34 11.63 54.41
N ARG A 678 20.82 12.88 54.40
CA ARG A 678 20.48 13.88 55.42
C ARG A 678 18.98 14.11 55.51
N SER A 679 18.32 14.25 54.36
CA SER A 679 16.88 14.49 54.28
C SER A 679 16.07 13.29 54.76
N ALA A 680 16.52 12.06 54.49
CA ALA A 680 15.89 10.86 55.01
C ALA A 680 15.93 10.79 56.54
N LEU A 681 17.10 11.03 57.13
CA LEU A 681 17.27 11.02 58.58
C LEU A 681 16.46 12.13 59.24
N ASP A 682 16.49 13.34 58.70
CA ASP A 682 15.75 14.46 59.28
C ASP A 682 14.23 14.30 59.14
N LYS A 683 13.75 13.76 58.01
CA LYS A 683 12.31 13.54 57.80
C LYS A 683 11.76 12.41 58.68
N TYR A 684 12.50 11.32 58.86
CA TYR A 684 11.96 10.09 59.47
C TYR A 684 12.52 9.75 60.86
N MET A 685 13.75 10.15 61.19
CA MET A 685 14.31 9.93 62.53
C MET A 685 13.96 11.08 63.48
N ARG A 686 14.12 12.34 63.04
CA ARG A 686 13.81 13.51 63.89
C ARG A 686 12.32 13.57 64.26
N SER A 687 11.45 13.10 63.37
CA SER A 687 10.01 12.99 63.61
C SER A 687 9.60 11.80 64.48
N GLY A 688 10.51 10.87 64.77
CA GLY A 688 10.24 9.65 65.52
C GLY A 688 9.48 8.56 64.75
N VAL A 689 9.33 8.69 63.43
CA VAL A 689 8.62 7.72 62.57
C VAL A 689 9.43 6.43 62.39
N CYS A 690 10.76 6.54 62.34
CA CYS A 690 11.68 5.41 62.25
C CYS A 690 12.63 5.40 63.45
N GLY A 691 13.02 4.20 63.90
CA GLY A 691 13.91 4.02 65.07
C GLY A 691 15.40 3.86 64.73
N ASP A 692 15.73 3.64 63.46
CA ASP A 692 17.09 3.38 62.99
C ASP A 692 17.34 4.02 61.61
N GLU A 693 18.61 4.33 61.32
CA GLU A 693 19.02 5.10 60.15
C GLU A 693 18.72 4.39 58.82
N ILE A 694 18.91 3.07 58.76
CA ILE A 694 18.69 2.31 57.52
C ILE A 694 17.20 2.24 57.16
N THR A 695 16.31 2.09 58.15
CA THR A 695 14.86 2.10 57.94
C THR A 695 14.38 3.46 57.46
N ALA A 696 14.92 4.55 58.01
CA ALA A 696 14.62 5.91 57.56
C ALA A 696 15.03 6.15 56.09
N ILE A 697 16.24 5.72 55.71
CA ILE A 697 16.76 5.85 54.34
C ILE A 697 15.97 4.97 53.36
N LYS A 698 15.64 3.73 53.73
CA LYS A 698 14.78 2.85 52.92
C LYS A 698 13.42 3.49 52.66
N ARG A 699 12.78 4.04 53.71
CA ARG A 699 11.48 4.68 53.59
C ARG A 699 11.54 5.91 52.68
N PHE A 700 12.54 6.75 52.85
CA PHE A 700 12.73 7.92 51.99
C PHE A 700 12.96 7.52 50.52
N MET A 701 13.75 6.47 50.28
CA MET A 701 13.93 5.94 48.93
C MET A 701 12.61 5.42 48.34
N GLU A 702 11.73 4.80 49.12
CA GLU A 702 10.38 4.40 48.65
C GLU A 702 9.56 5.60 48.17
N ASP A 703 9.62 6.74 48.86
CA ASP A 703 8.84 7.92 48.52
C ASP A 703 9.33 8.60 47.22
N ILE A 704 10.65 8.70 47.03
CA ILE A 704 11.22 9.40 45.87
C ILE A 704 11.32 8.52 44.61
N ARG A 705 11.34 7.18 44.78
CA ARG A 705 11.55 6.21 43.68
C ARG A 705 10.55 6.32 42.52
N PRO A 706 9.25 6.59 42.71
CA PRO A 706 8.31 6.75 41.59
C PRO A 706 8.71 7.87 40.62
N TYR A 707 9.33 8.94 41.13
CA TYR A 707 9.82 10.03 40.28
C TYR A 707 11.19 9.70 39.68
N PHE A 708 12.12 9.14 40.47
CA PHE A 708 13.51 8.90 40.07
C PHE A 708 13.68 7.88 38.94
N ARG A 709 12.73 6.95 38.77
CA ARG A 709 12.80 5.91 37.72
C ARG A 709 12.54 6.40 36.29
N ASN A 710 12.21 7.68 36.09
CA ASN A 710 11.80 8.21 34.79
C ASN A 710 12.96 8.69 33.88
N PHE A 711 14.22 8.64 34.35
CA PHE A 711 15.34 9.34 33.72
C PHE A 711 16.41 8.43 33.08
N ASP A 712 16.04 7.23 32.61
CA ASP A 712 16.97 6.28 32.00
C ASP A 712 17.39 6.73 30.58
N ALA A 713 18.51 7.47 30.50
CA ALA A 713 19.08 7.92 29.24
C ALA A 713 19.73 6.79 28.40
N ASN A 714 20.04 5.64 29.02
CA ASN A 714 20.63 4.49 28.35
C ASN A 714 19.59 3.75 27.52
N LYS A 715 18.33 3.74 27.97
CA LYS A 715 17.21 3.16 27.21
C LYS A 715 17.15 3.72 25.78
N TRP A 716 17.22 5.04 25.63
CA TRP A 716 17.24 5.68 24.31
C TRP A 716 18.46 5.25 23.47
N ARG A 717 19.64 5.09 24.07
CA ARG A 717 20.84 4.66 23.32
C ARG A 717 20.62 3.29 22.69
N TRP A 718 20.20 2.30 23.49
CA TRP A 718 20.07 0.92 23.04
C TRP A 718 18.87 0.68 22.14
N GLU A 719 17.77 1.39 22.36
CA GLU A 719 16.54 1.18 21.60
C GLU A 719 16.47 2.04 20.34
N ARG A 720 17.28 3.10 20.22
CA ARG A 720 17.14 4.08 19.13
C ARG A 720 18.43 4.53 18.42
N TYR A 721 19.58 4.54 19.08
CA TYR A 721 20.83 5.09 18.52
C TYR A 721 21.89 4.05 18.18
N PHE A 722 22.14 3.08 19.06
CA PHE A 722 23.11 2.00 18.86
C PHE A 722 22.50 0.89 18.01
N ASN A 723 22.42 1.15 16.70
CA ASN A 723 21.99 0.19 15.69
C ASN A 723 22.79 0.35 14.39
N GLU A 724 22.65 -0.63 13.50
CA GLU A 724 23.37 -0.70 12.21
C GLU A 724 23.07 0.51 11.31
N ASP A 725 21.81 0.96 11.28
CA ASP A 725 21.36 2.01 10.37
C ASP A 725 21.98 3.37 10.76
N CYS A 726 21.94 3.72 12.05
CA CYS A 726 22.57 4.94 12.57
C CYS A 726 24.11 4.90 12.40
N ASP A 727 24.74 3.77 12.72
CA ASP A 727 26.19 3.59 12.51
C ASP A 727 26.57 3.80 11.04
N ALA A 728 25.79 3.24 10.11
CA ALA A 728 26.01 3.42 8.68
C ALA A 728 25.92 4.89 8.27
N ILE A 729 24.87 5.62 8.67
CA ILE A 729 24.71 7.05 8.35
C ILE A 729 25.89 7.88 8.87
N ILE A 730 26.32 7.64 10.11
CA ILE A 730 27.42 8.39 10.72
C ILE A 730 28.75 8.06 10.05
N GLN A 731 29.08 6.78 9.85
CA GLN A 731 30.31 6.34 9.18
C GLN A 731 30.42 6.92 7.77
N ASN A 732 29.30 6.95 7.04
CA ASN A 732 29.22 7.49 5.68
C ASN A 732 29.52 8.98 5.57
N ASN A 733 29.39 9.69 6.69
CA ASN A 733 29.51 11.13 6.78
C ASN A 733 30.63 11.54 7.76
N LYS A 734 31.42 10.58 8.21
CA LYS A 734 32.40 10.73 9.28
C LYS A 734 33.39 11.86 9.00
N ASP A 735 34.00 11.91 7.81
CA ASP A 735 34.97 12.95 7.46
C ASP A 735 34.39 14.37 7.58
N LEU A 736 33.12 14.56 7.19
CA LEU A 736 32.45 15.85 7.34
C LEU A 736 32.14 16.14 8.80
N LEU A 737 31.60 15.16 9.53
CA LEU A 737 31.25 15.31 10.94
C LEU A 737 32.50 15.60 11.79
N GLU A 738 33.63 14.94 11.51
CA GLU A 738 34.93 15.23 12.10
C GLU A 738 35.37 16.65 11.75
N ALA A 739 35.27 17.07 10.48
CA ALA A 739 35.60 18.45 10.09
C ALA A 739 34.70 19.50 10.77
N VAL A 740 33.40 19.21 10.96
CA VAL A 740 32.48 20.07 11.70
C VAL A 740 32.87 20.13 13.18
N TYR A 741 33.13 18.98 13.80
CA TYR A 741 33.59 18.92 15.19
C TYR A 741 34.90 19.71 15.36
N GLU A 742 35.91 19.48 14.53
CA GLU A 742 37.20 20.17 14.59
C GLU A 742 37.10 21.67 14.32
N ALA A 743 36.21 22.10 13.42
CA ALA A 743 36.02 23.52 13.10
C ALA A 743 35.32 24.31 14.21
N ASN A 744 34.60 23.62 15.11
CA ASN A 744 33.81 24.24 16.16
C ASN A 744 34.21 23.72 17.56
N SER A 745 35.41 23.17 17.73
CA SER A 745 35.94 22.72 19.02
C SER A 745 37.37 23.20 19.24
N GLY A 746 37.81 23.17 20.49
CA GLY A 746 39.21 23.41 20.85
C GLY A 746 39.57 24.86 21.16
N LYS A 747 38.60 25.78 21.30
CA LYS A 747 38.86 27.17 21.75
C LYS A 747 39.50 27.19 23.14
N PHE A 748 39.21 26.19 23.97
CA PHE A 748 39.69 26.05 25.34
C PHE A 748 40.75 24.96 25.52
N SER A 749 41.18 24.30 24.43
CA SER A 749 42.24 23.29 24.47
C SER A 749 43.61 23.96 24.38
N MET A 750 44.59 23.50 25.18
CA MET A 750 45.95 24.02 25.07
C MET A 750 46.69 23.40 23.87
N PRO A 751 47.73 24.07 23.33
CA PRO A 751 48.55 23.48 22.27
C PRO A 751 49.14 22.13 22.71
N GLY A 752 48.80 21.05 21.99
CA GLY A 752 49.22 19.68 22.31
C GLY A 752 48.16 18.82 23.01
N ASP A 753 47.08 19.42 23.53
CA ASP A 753 45.95 18.68 24.09
C ASP A 753 45.08 18.06 22.99
N ARG A 754 44.39 16.96 23.32
CA ARG A 754 43.28 16.48 22.47
C ARG A 754 42.18 17.54 22.43
N ARG A 755 41.70 17.86 21.23
CA ARG A 755 40.57 18.77 21.07
C ARG A 755 39.29 18.18 21.68
N PHE A 756 38.62 18.99 22.47
CA PHE A 756 37.30 18.72 23.03
C PHE A 756 36.37 19.87 22.70
N MET A 757 35.07 19.58 22.66
CA MET A 757 34.02 20.57 22.55
C MET A 757 33.47 20.89 23.94
N VAL A 758 33.21 22.16 24.23
CA VAL A 758 32.45 22.58 25.43
C VAL A 758 31.03 22.97 25.08
N LEU A 759 30.15 23.11 26.08
CA LEU A 759 28.74 23.43 25.90
C LEU A 759 28.52 24.71 25.06
N ASP A 760 29.27 25.78 25.34
CA ASP A 760 29.15 27.05 24.59
C ASP A 760 29.48 26.89 23.10
N GLU A 761 30.47 26.05 22.78
CA GLU A 761 30.86 25.74 21.41
C GLU A 761 29.77 24.92 20.69
N PHE A 762 29.20 23.93 21.39
CA PHE A 762 28.08 23.15 20.88
C PHE A 762 26.84 24.01 20.62
N LEU A 763 26.45 24.88 21.56
CA LEU A 763 25.30 25.78 21.37
C LEU A 763 25.52 26.76 20.22
N ALA A 764 26.73 27.31 20.08
CA ALA A 764 27.07 28.18 18.96
C ALA A 764 26.98 27.44 17.61
N LEU A 765 27.40 26.18 17.57
CA LEU A 765 27.24 25.31 16.40
C LEU A 765 25.76 25.08 16.09
N CYS A 766 24.95 24.65 17.07
CA CYS A 766 23.51 24.40 16.89
C CYS A 766 22.76 25.64 16.41
N GLN A 767 23.11 26.82 16.91
CA GLN A 767 22.54 28.08 16.46
C GLN A 767 22.94 28.42 15.02
N LYS A 768 24.20 28.14 14.64
CA LYS A 768 24.72 28.40 13.29
C LYS A 768 24.10 27.50 12.22
N VAL A 769 23.76 26.26 12.56
CA VAL A 769 23.19 25.29 11.62
C VAL A 769 21.66 25.27 11.60
N GLY A 770 21.01 25.94 12.57
CA GLY A 770 19.55 26.08 12.61
C GLY A 770 18.83 25.04 13.48
N HIS A 771 19.57 24.18 14.20
CA HIS A 771 19.00 23.21 15.14
C HIS A 771 18.39 23.85 16.40
N ILE A 772 18.68 25.14 16.67
CA ILE A 772 17.94 25.94 17.65
C ILE A 772 16.92 26.78 16.88
N ASN A 773 15.64 26.49 17.08
CA ASN A 773 14.51 27.09 16.35
C ASN A 773 13.30 27.32 17.29
N GLU A 774 12.13 27.60 16.73
CA GLU A 774 10.91 27.87 17.51
C GLU A 774 10.41 26.66 18.32
N LYS A 775 10.67 25.43 17.85
CA LYS A 775 10.27 24.20 18.52
C LYS A 775 11.30 23.75 19.56
N VAL A 776 12.58 23.76 19.18
CA VAL A 776 13.69 23.32 20.02
C VAL A 776 14.57 24.51 20.38
N ASN A 777 14.55 24.89 21.66
CA ASN A 777 15.32 26.04 22.14
C ASN A 777 16.65 25.61 22.80
N ALA A 778 17.44 26.60 23.23
CA ALA A 778 18.75 26.35 23.84
C ALA A 778 18.70 25.43 25.07
N ARG A 779 17.60 25.43 25.84
CA ARG A 779 17.43 24.54 27.00
C ARG A 779 17.48 23.07 26.58
N GLN A 780 16.76 22.69 25.52
CA GLN A 780 16.77 21.31 25.04
C GLN A 780 18.16 20.91 24.51
N ALA A 781 18.82 21.80 23.78
CA ALA A 781 20.20 21.56 23.32
C ALA A 781 21.18 21.34 24.48
N ILE A 782 21.04 22.09 25.58
CA ILE A 782 21.82 21.90 26.82
C ILE A 782 21.55 20.51 27.42
N ILE A 783 20.28 20.10 27.50
CA ILE A 783 19.92 18.77 28.03
C ILE A 783 20.52 17.66 27.16
N CYS A 784 20.38 17.74 25.83
CA CYS A 784 20.94 16.75 24.90
C CYS A 784 22.46 16.64 25.02
N TYR A 785 23.17 17.77 25.13
CA TYR A 785 24.62 17.79 25.33
C TYR A 785 25.02 17.09 26.62
N HIS A 786 24.41 17.45 27.74
CA HIS A 786 24.73 16.88 29.05
C HIS A 786 24.39 15.39 29.17
N LEU A 787 23.26 14.95 28.60
CA LEU A 787 22.90 13.54 28.59
C LEU A 787 23.83 12.68 27.73
N ALA A 788 24.43 13.28 26.70
CA ALA A 788 25.42 12.63 25.84
C ALA A 788 26.78 12.42 26.52
N MET A 789 27.11 13.19 27.55
CA MET A 789 28.39 13.06 28.25
C MET A 789 28.54 11.66 28.90
N MET A 790 29.70 11.04 28.65
CA MET A 790 30.08 9.76 29.23
C MET A 790 30.38 9.91 30.71
N THR A 791 29.94 8.93 31.50
CA THR A 791 30.08 8.93 32.95
C THR A 791 31.54 8.91 33.38
N GLN A 792 31.92 9.87 34.23
CA GLN A 792 33.27 9.98 34.79
C GLN A 792 33.24 9.59 36.27
N VAL A 793 34.24 8.81 36.72
CA VAL A 793 34.34 8.45 38.15
C VAL A 793 34.65 9.68 39.00
N ASP A 794 35.58 10.53 38.57
CA ASP A 794 35.99 11.73 39.30
C ASP A 794 35.39 13.00 38.68
N GLU A 795 34.29 13.48 39.26
CA GLU A 795 33.65 14.76 38.89
C GLU A 795 34.23 15.97 39.67
N ILE A 796 35.15 15.76 40.61
CA ILE A 796 35.66 16.81 41.50
C ILE A 796 36.98 17.38 40.96
N ASN A 797 37.92 16.50 40.64
CA ASN A 797 39.29 16.87 40.30
C ASN A 797 39.53 16.90 38.78
N LEU A 798 38.74 16.16 37.99
CA LEU A 798 38.87 16.09 36.54
C LEU A 798 37.75 16.86 35.84
N LYS A 799 38.09 17.52 34.73
CA LYS A 799 37.14 18.30 33.92
C LYS A 799 36.51 17.53 32.77
N LEU A 800 36.81 16.24 32.63
CA LEU A 800 36.36 15.40 31.50
C LEU A 800 34.83 15.36 31.36
N HIS A 801 34.10 15.46 32.47
CA HIS A 801 32.64 15.52 32.49
C HIS A 801 32.04 16.79 31.88
N MET A 802 32.88 17.77 31.48
CA MET A 802 32.50 19.01 30.79
C MET A 802 33.07 19.11 29.37
N GLN A 803 33.86 18.13 28.94
CA GLN A 803 34.67 18.16 27.72
C GLN A 803 34.22 17.06 26.76
N ALA A 804 33.27 17.37 25.87
CA ALA A 804 32.73 16.39 24.94
C ALA A 804 33.79 15.97 23.91
N SER A 805 33.99 14.66 23.80
CA SER A 805 34.70 14.02 22.70
C SER A 805 33.88 14.02 21.41
N PHE A 806 34.48 13.54 20.32
CA PHE A 806 33.75 13.37 19.06
C PHE A 806 32.52 12.46 19.20
N LEU A 807 32.60 11.38 19.99
CA LEU A 807 31.46 10.47 20.18
C LEU A 807 30.32 11.11 20.98
N GLU A 808 30.65 11.90 22.00
CA GLU A 808 29.65 12.62 22.80
C GLU A 808 29.02 13.77 21.99
N PHE A 809 29.78 14.41 21.11
CA PHE A 809 29.24 15.35 20.11
C PHE A 809 28.23 14.66 19.18
N LEU A 810 28.57 13.49 18.63
CA LEU A 810 27.67 12.74 17.74
C LEU A 810 26.38 12.37 18.45
N GLU A 811 26.45 11.88 19.69
CA GLU A 811 25.26 11.55 20.47
C GLU A 811 24.44 12.80 20.80
N ALA A 812 25.08 13.92 21.21
CA ALA A 812 24.40 15.17 21.51
C ALA A 812 23.63 15.69 20.28
N TRP A 813 24.26 15.64 19.11
CA TRP A 813 23.62 15.99 17.84
C TRP A 813 22.48 15.03 17.49
N ALA A 814 22.66 13.72 17.69
CA ALA A 814 21.64 12.73 17.40
C ALA A 814 20.39 12.89 18.29
N ARG A 815 20.59 13.10 19.60
CA ARG A 815 19.51 13.42 20.55
C ARG A 815 18.76 14.68 20.15
N LEU A 816 19.50 15.73 19.76
CA LEU A 816 18.91 17.00 19.36
C LEU A 816 18.12 16.88 18.06
N THR A 817 18.64 16.09 17.11
CA THR A 817 17.98 15.80 15.84
C THR A 817 16.68 15.03 16.05
N ASP A 818 16.67 14.05 16.97
CA ASP A 818 15.50 13.22 17.21
C ASP A 818 14.27 14.03 17.69
N ILE A 819 14.51 15.06 18.50
CA ILE A 819 13.45 15.89 19.11
C ILE A 819 13.04 17.11 18.26
N GLN A 820 13.65 17.36 17.10
CA GLN A 820 13.36 18.54 16.26
C GLN A 820 11.89 18.67 15.86
N GLU A 821 11.23 17.53 15.65
CA GLU A 821 9.86 17.47 15.16
C GLU A 821 8.82 17.27 16.28
N SER A 822 9.27 17.06 17.52
CA SER A 822 8.40 16.77 18.67
C SER A 822 7.55 17.97 19.09
N ASP A 823 6.28 17.69 19.45
CA ASP A 823 5.37 18.67 20.06
C ASP A 823 5.68 18.92 21.54
N ASN A 824 6.39 17.99 22.20
CA ASN A 824 6.89 18.16 23.56
C ASN A 824 8.33 17.64 23.70
N PRO A 825 9.32 18.41 23.17
CA PRO A 825 10.70 17.97 23.11
C PRO A 825 11.29 17.55 24.47
N GLU A 826 10.90 18.20 25.57
CA GLU A 826 11.47 17.89 26.90
C GLU A 826 10.96 16.57 27.47
N ALA A 827 9.69 16.21 27.22
CA ALA A 827 9.15 14.91 27.62
C ALA A 827 9.70 13.77 26.74
N ASP A 828 9.98 14.07 25.48
CA ASP A 828 10.39 13.07 24.50
C ASP A 828 11.90 12.72 24.55
N ILE A 829 12.71 13.48 25.31
CA ILE A 829 14.15 13.21 25.52
C ILE A 829 14.42 11.81 26.10
N PHE A 830 13.52 11.29 26.95
CA PHE A 830 13.62 9.95 27.54
C PHE A 830 12.59 8.97 26.98
N LYS A 831 11.73 9.44 26.08
CA LYS A 831 10.64 8.61 25.56
C LYS A 831 11.20 7.61 24.57
N VAL A 832 10.66 6.41 24.67
CA VAL A 832 10.82 5.39 23.64
C VAL A 832 9.66 5.55 22.69
N TYR A 833 10.01 5.85 21.46
CA TYR A 833 9.08 6.08 20.37
C TYR A 833 8.43 4.77 19.90
N SER A 834 7.23 4.87 19.36
CA SER A 834 6.45 3.78 18.79
C SER A 834 6.98 3.37 17.41
N VAL A 835 6.46 2.27 16.86
CA VAL A 835 6.82 1.78 15.51
C VAL A 835 6.40 2.78 14.42
N GLU A 836 5.43 3.65 14.69
CA GLU A 836 4.91 4.65 13.75
C GLU A 836 5.78 5.91 13.64
N ASP A 837 6.78 6.07 14.52
CA ASP A 837 7.66 7.23 14.54
C ASP A 837 8.80 7.11 13.51
N THR A 838 9.16 8.21 12.85
CA THR A 838 10.26 8.25 11.87
C THR A 838 11.57 7.69 12.47
N PRO A 839 12.24 6.74 11.78
CA PRO A 839 13.52 6.18 12.21
C PRO A 839 14.58 7.27 12.44
N LEU A 840 15.47 7.06 13.40
CA LEU A 840 16.49 8.06 13.74
C LEU A 840 17.50 8.25 12.61
N ASP A 841 17.91 7.19 11.93
CA ASP A 841 18.83 7.22 10.79
C ASP A 841 18.34 8.13 9.66
N GLU A 842 17.05 8.10 9.33
CA GLU A 842 16.44 9.00 8.35
C GLU A 842 16.50 10.46 8.82
N LYS A 843 16.19 10.72 10.10
CA LYS A 843 16.31 12.07 10.67
C LYS A 843 17.76 12.55 10.65
N LEU A 844 18.73 11.69 10.96
CA LEU A 844 20.16 12.01 10.89
C LEU A 844 20.61 12.32 9.46
N GLU A 845 20.14 11.56 8.48
CA GLU A 845 20.44 11.79 7.06
C GLU A 845 19.86 13.12 6.55
N ASN A 846 18.65 13.49 6.98
CA ASN A 846 18.05 14.77 6.66
C ASN A 846 18.76 15.94 7.37
N SER A 847 19.03 15.80 8.67
CA SER A 847 19.76 16.77 9.49
C SER A 847 21.18 17.02 8.98
N TYR A 848 21.82 16.00 8.38
CA TYR A 848 23.13 16.12 7.74
C TYR A 848 23.17 17.19 6.62
N VAL A 849 22.06 17.43 5.92
CA VAL A 849 21.98 18.46 4.87
C VAL A 849 22.19 19.86 5.45
N GLU A 850 21.89 20.09 6.72
CA GLU A 850 22.10 21.38 7.38
C GLU A 850 23.59 21.67 7.63
N PHE A 851 24.40 20.62 7.83
CA PHE A 851 25.87 20.74 7.82
C PHE A 851 26.45 20.96 6.42
N ALA A 852 25.64 20.88 5.35
CA ALA A 852 26.11 21.12 3.99
C ALA A 852 26.54 22.57 3.74
N VAL A 853 26.23 23.53 4.62
CA VAL A 853 26.78 24.90 4.55
C VAL A 853 28.32 24.90 4.63
N PHE A 854 28.92 23.84 5.19
CA PHE A 854 30.37 23.60 5.19
C PHE A 854 30.91 22.97 3.88
N LYS A 855 30.04 22.55 2.93
CA LYS A 855 30.42 21.94 1.63
C LYS A 855 31.11 22.89 0.65
N ASN A 856 31.35 24.17 0.96
CA ASN A 856 32.07 25.04 0.02
C ASN A 856 33.53 24.53 -0.14
N PRO A 857 33.90 23.93 -1.29
CA PRO A 857 35.15 23.19 -1.44
C PRO A 857 36.40 24.07 -1.27
N ARG A 858 36.26 25.40 -1.42
CA ARG A 858 37.33 26.38 -1.15
C ARG A 858 37.59 26.60 0.34
N ARG A 859 36.57 26.51 1.19
CA ARG A 859 36.72 26.61 2.66
C ARG A 859 37.17 25.28 3.26
N MET A 860 36.66 24.15 2.76
CA MET A 860 37.10 22.82 3.19
C MET A 860 38.57 22.56 2.82
N ARG A 861 39.02 22.95 1.61
CA ARG A 861 40.45 22.89 1.25
C ARG A 861 41.32 23.74 2.16
N LYS A 862 40.90 24.96 2.52
CA LYS A 862 41.63 25.84 3.45
C LYS A 862 41.70 25.28 4.86
N LEU A 863 40.63 24.64 5.34
CA LEU A 863 40.60 23.99 6.66
C LEU A 863 41.53 22.77 6.69
N LEU A 864 41.47 21.91 5.67
CA LEU A 864 42.32 20.72 5.52
C LEU A 864 43.80 21.06 5.25
N THR A 865 44.11 22.23 4.65
CA THR A 865 45.50 22.72 4.51
C THR A 865 46.01 23.47 5.74
N SER A 866 45.16 23.81 6.71
CA SER A 866 45.58 24.36 8.01
C SER A 866 45.72 23.32 9.11
N ILE A 867 45.22 22.11 8.86
CA ILE A 867 45.27 20.95 9.78
C ILE A 867 46.41 19.98 9.41
N ARG A 868 46.98 20.12 8.20
CA ARG A 868 48.33 19.61 7.86
C ARG A 868 49.36 20.69 8.13
#